data_AF-A0A8H6QLN7-F1
#
_entry.id   AF-A0A8H6QLN7-F1
#
_cell.length_a   1.000
_cell.length_b   1.000
_cell.length_c   1.000
_cell.angle_alpha   90.00
_cell.angle_beta   90.00
_cell.angle_gamma   90.00
#
_symmetry.space_group_name_H-M   'P 1'
#
loop_
_entity.id
_entity.type
_entity.pdbx_description
1 polymer ?
#
loop_
_entity_poly.entity_id
_entity_poly.type
_entity_poly.pdbx_seq_one_letter_code
_entity_poly.pdbx_strand_id
1 'polypeptide(L)'
;MEVTRNALLQSLRDRRIYGSTDLQSLMNAHNSTTTFPDASEVLRQMVAVQNMKVVAFTNGTHLKISNAILSSKDLAIHTGNIRDIISLDELGQFGPSPRSTIGIYYLASHRFLWPLFRARLIPIVLLSAFIFFILFLFTYLPQVAFLAIFQGAGAWVNGAFLVLGEGAAIVALLFEAFFVDETLVDIFDAVLVNEGHGELVTACRVLYPQGDDVLKRLGKPTHSAVYSPFSLRQIIEFIILLPLNFIPVAGTPMFLLLTGYRAGPFHHWRYFQMLDLSKKQRKERIRRRQLQYTTFGTVALILQLIPALSMFFLMTTAVGSALWVRDIENKRDALLDRHDMRLLIDDFFTYIHPLVPIPHEPSFRAAFERREDATNPTFLALLASMIGTLVASFPRRPKLHLKTEAEKAAFPHSVALVTRCHDVAVQARGVGYLDRSATVYDAAISYFLALCSGYIYNIRRCRVYLAESRTMLHVYDLCRQSTMRSPFGGPTSPISSSSGVSQDRLSGPAETPVDLIEQELARRLFYVTLAGYKSLQQVGSSDTPIYLPPETPTERYPPLPLEVDDEFIFRTHVEPQPANRVSQLVGFNTNVRVYSSYNSLSAWEIAFGSGQIFDWGRQRALLFECLQNCKAALANVPPELSLHLHRNDSADAAEDPWMRERRHIQYEIQKANIYVSQLATRSYLVEKYWSLYSIWKMYHRSSEEGGPGTPVKMEGDAHEGLDDAAQSDYIGKTMAEERRLVVGDLFVLLRSVNEVNMEPNGASFVCFSPTSPSGP
;
A
#
# COMPACT_ATOMS: atom_id res chain seq x y z
N MET A 1 5.11 -29.67 -11.67
CA MET A 1 6.54 -29.69 -12.08
C MET A 1 6.72 -29.42 -13.57
N GLU A 2 5.83 -29.88 -14.45
CA GLU A 2 5.96 -29.71 -15.91
C GLU A 2 5.97 -28.25 -16.39
N VAL A 3 5.18 -27.36 -15.78
CA VAL A 3 5.15 -25.93 -16.19
C VAL A 3 6.49 -25.25 -15.96
N THR A 4 7.13 -25.46 -14.81
CA THR A 4 8.45 -24.90 -14.48
C THR A 4 9.53 -25.48 -15.39
N ARG A 5 9.49 -26.79 -15.66
CA ARG A 5 10.40 -27.45 -16.62
C ARG A 5 10.25 -26.89 -18.03
N ASN A 6 9.02 -26.67 -18.49
CA ASN A 6 8.73 -26.16 -19.82
C ASN A 6 9.09 -24.67 -19.97
N ALA A 7 8.86 -23.85 -18.94
CA ALA A 7 9.29 -22.44 -18.91
C ALA A 7 10.82 -22.31 -18.92
N LEU A 8 11.52 -23.19 -18.20
CA LEU A 8 12.99 -23.20 -18.13
C LEU A 8 13.59 -23.74 -19.44
N LEU A 9 12.97 -24.76 -20.06
CA LEU A 9 13.30 -25.23 -21.42
C LEU A 9 13.11 -24.14 -22.48
N GLN A 10 12.04 -23.33 -22.38
CA GLN A 10 11.79 -22.21 -23.27
C GLN A 10 12.86 -21.12 -23.10
N SER A 11 13.17 -20.75 -21.86
CA SER A 11 14.20 -19.75 -21.56
C SER A 11 15.62 -20.18 -21.96
N LEU A 12 15.93 -21.48 -21.90
CA LEU A 12 17.22 -22.03 -22.35
C LEU A 12 17.30 -22.12 -23.88
N ARG A 13 16.18 -22.44 -24.56
CA ARG A 13 16.06 -22.36 -26.03
C ARG A 13 16.28 -20.94 -26.54
N ASP A 14 15.68 -19.95 -25.89
CA ASP A 14 15.81 -18.53 -26.27
C ASP A 14 17.26 -18.02 -26.13
N ARG A 15 18.06 -18.63 -25.23
CA ARG A 15 19.46 -18.28 -24.99
C ARG A 15 20.49 -19.19 -25.69
N ARG A 16 20.04 -20.15 -26.52
CA ARG A 16 20.88 -21.12 -27.26
C ARG A 16 21.85 -21.94 -26.39
N ILE A 17 21.47 -22.28 -25.16
CA ILE A 17 22.27 -23.16 -24.28
C ILE A 17 21.73 -24.58 -24.42
N TYR A 18 22.54 -25.52 -24.94
CA TYR A 18 22.09 -26.89 -25.27
C TYR A 18 22.76 -27.97 -24.40
N GLY A 19 21.94 -28.81 -23.74
CA GLY A 19 22.37 -30.05 -23.07
C GLY A 19 21.29 -30.65 -22.15
N SER A 20 20.98 -31.95 -22.29
CA SER A 20 19.99 -32.66 -21.43
C SER A 20 20.51 -32.94 -20.01
N THR A 21 21.83 -33.08 -19.86
CA THR A 21 22.53 -33.27 -18.58
C THR A 21 22.56 -32.01 -17.72
N ASP A 22 22.66 -30.83 -18.34
CA ASP A 22 22.65 -29.54 -17.63
C ASP A 22 21.25 -29.21 -17.10
N LEU A 23 20.18 -29.50 -17.86
CA LEU A 23 18.81 -29.29 -17.41
C LEU A 23 18.48 -30.10 -16.16
N GLN A 24 18.92 -31.38 -16.13
CA GLN A 24 18.71 -32.25 -14.97
C GLN A 24 19.47 -31.70 -13.75
N SER A 25 20.71 -31.22 -13.95
CA SER A 25 21.51 -30.60 -12.88
C SER A 25 20.92 -29.27 -12.40
N LEU A 26 20.37 -28.45 -13.30
CA LEU A 26 19.73 -27.17 -12.96
C LEU A 26 18.38 -27.36 -12.28
N MET A 27 17.61 -28.38 -12.68
CA MET A 27 16.39 -28.78 -11.97
C MET A 27 16.72 -29.35 -10.59
N ASN A 28 17.80 -30.13 -10.46
CA ASN A 28 18.27 -30.61 -9.17
C ASN A 28 18.74 -29.45 -8.27
N ALA A 29 19.45 -28.47 -8.83
CA ALA A 29 19.87 -27.27 -8.11
C ALA A 29 18.69 -26.37 -7.70
N HIS A 30 17.67 -26.23 -8.56
CA HIS A 30 16.45 -25.49 -8.26
C HIS A 30 15.60 -26.17 -7.18
N ASN A 31 15.62 -27.51 -7.15
CA ASN A 31 14.93 -28.29 -6.14
C ASN A 31 15.74 -28.42 -4.83
N SER A 32 17.06 -28.23 -4.84
CA SER A 32 17.88 -28.24 -3.64
C SER A 32 17.95 -26.84 -3.02
N THR A 33 17.44 -26.68 -1.81
CA THR A 33 17.61 -25.40 -1.09
C THR A 33 19.05 -25.35 -0.53
N THR A 34 19.89 -24.47 -1.05
CA THR A 34 21.23 -24.22 -0.47
C THR A 34 21.11 -23.29 0.72
N THR A 35 21.70 -23.65 1.85
CA THR A 35 21.75 -22.79 3.04
C THR A 35 22.90 -21.80 2.96
N PHE A 36 22.81 -20.69 3.69
CA PHE A 36 23.97 -19.85 3.96
C PHE A 36 25.06 -20.67 4.69
N PRO A 37 26.36 -20.39 4.49
CA PRO A 37 27.46 -21.18 5.06
C PRO A 37 27.36 -21.35 6.58
N ASP A 38 26.82 -20.33 7.25
CA ASP A 38 26.76 -20.21 8.70
C ASP A 38 25.54 -20.93 9.31
N ALA A 39 24.54 -21.23 8.47
CA ALA A 39 23.25 -21.76 8.93
C ALA A 39 23.36 -23.20 9.46
N SER A 40 24.27 -24.01 8.91
CA SER A 40 24.49 -25.39 9.36
C SER A 40 25.06 -25.46 10.79
N GLU A 41 25.93 -24.52 11.14
CA GLU A 41 26.51 -24.43 12.49
C GLU A 41 25.47 -23.96 13.52
N VAL A 42 24.68 -22.94 13.15
CA VAL A 42 23.55 -22.46 13.96
C VAL A 42 22.51 -23.57 14.19
N LEU A 43 22.12 -24.31 13.14
CA LEU A 43 21.16 -25.41 13.26
C LEU A 43 21.68 -26.55 14.15
N ARG A 44 22.99 -26.86 14.12
CA ARG A 44 23.59 -27.83 15.05
C ARG A 44 23.55 -27.35 16.50
N GLN A 45 23.86 -26.08 16.74
CA GLN A 45 23.80 -25.48 18.08
C GLN A 45 22.36 -25.44 18.62
N MET A 46 21.38 -25.12 17.76
CA MET A 46 19.95 -25.12 18.10
C MET A 46 19.41 -26.53 18.42
N VAL A 47 19.94 -27.57 17.76
CA VAL A 47 19.60 -28.98 18.04
C VAL A 47 20.21 -29.47 19.36
N ALA A 48 21.33 -28.89 19.80
CA ALA A 48 21.98 -29.25 21.07
C ALA A 48 21.23 -28.71 22.32
N VAL A 49 20.32 -27.75 22.13
CA VAL A 49 19.50 -27.18 23.21
C VAL A 49 18.27 -28.06 23.45
N GLN A 50 18.20 -28.73 24.60
CA GLN A 50 17.00 -29.48 25.02
C GLN A 50 15.79 -28.55 25.12
N ASN A 51 14.61 -28.99 24.63
CA ASN A 51 13.31 -28.30 24.57
C ASN A 51 13.09 -27.24 23.47
N MET A 52 13.97 -27.09 22.48
CA MET A 52 13.70 -26.18 21.35
C MET A 52 13.03 -26.88 20.17
N LYS A 53 11.97 -26.29 19.60
CA LYS A 53 11.25 -26.81 18.42
C LYS A 53 11.57 -25.96 17.20
N VAL A 54 12.07 -26.59 16.14
CA VAL A 54 12.37 -25.91 14.88
C VAL A 54 11.16 -26.01 13.95
N VAL A 55 10.70 -24.86 13.45
CA VAL A 55 9.57 -24.74 12.51
C VAL A 55 10.03 -23.90 11.32
N ALA A 56 9.76 -24.38 10.09
CA ALA A 56 10.19 -23.71 8.87
C ALA A 56 9.05 -22.84 8.30
N PHE A 57 9.26 -21.53 8.17
CA PHE A 57 8.30 -20.62 7.54
C PHE A 57 8.65 -20.41 6.07
N THR A 58 7.66 -20.40 5.18
CA THR A 58 7.92 -20.42 3.73
C THR A 58 6.75 -19.98 2.88
N ASN A 59 7.00 -19.35 1.73
CA ASN A 59 5.96 -18.88 0.81
C ASN A 59 5.59 -19.90 -0.28
N GLY A 60 6.12 -21.13 -0.21
CA GLY A 60 5.80 -22.21 -1.17
C GLY A 60 4.91 -23.28 -0.54
N THR A 61 4.37 -24.16 -1.37
CA THR A 61 3.50 -25.25 -0.91
C THR A 61 4.27 -26.28 -0.08
N HIS A 62 3.63 -26.81 0.96
CA HIS A 62 4.21 -27.81 1.88
C HIS A 62 4.92 -28.96 1.14
N LEU A 63 4.31 -29.50 0.08
CA LEU A 63 4.87 -30.58 -0.73
C LEU A 63 6.17 -30.19 -1.46
N LYS A 64 6.26 -28.94 -1.98
CA LYS A 64 7.45 -28.47 -2.69
C LYS A 64 8.63 -28.30 -1.74
N ILE A 65 8.38 -27.74 -0.56
CA ILE A 65 9.45 -27.43 0.40
C ILE A 65 9.87 -28.65 1.20
N SER A 66 8.94 -29.56 1.53
CA SER A 66 9.30 -30.86 2.10
C SER A 66 10.27 -31.62 1.18
N ASN A 67 9.97 -31.68 -0.12
CA ASN A 67 10.86 -32.28 -1.11
C ASN A 67 12.18 -31.50 -1.26
N ALA A 68 12.16 -30.17 -1.16
CA ALA A 68 13.36 -29.33 -1.28
C ALA A 68 14.28 -29.39 -0.06
N ILE A 69 13.73 -29.65 1.13
CA ILE A 69 14.47 -29.89 2.38
C ILE A 69 15.11 -31.29 2.33
N LEU A 70 14.34 -32.31 1.94
CA LEU A 70 14.81 -33.70 1.83
C LEU A 70 15.90 -33.89 0.78
N SER A 71 15.88 -33.08 -0.28
CA SER A 71 16.88 -33.15 -1.36
C SER A 71 18.10 -32.24 -1.15
N SER A 72 18.11 -31.42 -0.10
CA SER A 72 19.25 -30.56 0.25
C SER A 72 20.32 -31.33 1.03
N LYS A 73 21.59 -31.17 0.67
CA LYS A 73 22.71 -31.82 1.37
C LYS A 73 22.89 -31.34 2.81
N ASP A 74 22.55 -30.09 3.08
CA ASP A 74 22.79 -29.43 4.37
C ASP A 74 21.58 -29.54 5.31
N LEU A 75 20.37 -29.41 4.77
CA LEU A 75 19.13 -29.45 5.55
C LEU A 75 18.59 -30.86 5.79
N ALA A 76 18.89 -31.84 4.90
CA ALA A 76 18.35 -33.19 5.04
C ALA A 76 18.76 -33.86 6.36
N ILE A 77 19.96 -33.52 6.87
CA ILE A 77 20.52 -34.03 8.14
C ILE A 77 19.66 -33.56 9.35
N HIS A 78 18.98 -32.43 9.22
CA HIS A 78 18.18 -31.81 10.28
C HIS A 78 16.66 -32.08 10.14
N THR A 79 16.23 -32.82 9.11
CA THR A 79 14.81 -33.08 8.82
C THR A 79 14.05 -33.72 9.98
N GLY A 80 14.71 -34.61 10.75
CA GLY A 80 14.10 -35.25 11.92
C GLY A 80 13.76 -34.29 13.07
N ASN A 81 14.32 -33.07 13.06
CA ASN A 81 14.15 -32.06 14.10
C ASN A 81 13.24 -30.90 13.68
N ILE A 82 12.85 -30.82 12.40
CA ILE A 82 11.88 -29.85 11.89
C ILE A 82 10.49 -30.44 12.15
N ARG A 83 9.78 -29.88 13.12
CA ARG A 83 8.48 -30.42 13.56
C ARG A 83 7.33 -30.02 12.62
N ASP A 84 7.43 -28.85 11.99
CA ASP A 84 6.38 -28.31 11.14
C ASP A 84 6.92 -27.37 10.06
N ILE A 85 6.21 -27.27 8.93
CA ILE A 85 6.50 -26.34 7.83
C ILE A 85 5.26 -25.45 7.65
N ILE A 86 5.36 -24.20 8.11
CA ILE A 86 4.29 -23.23 8.04
C ILE A 86 4.40 -22.46 6.72
N SER A 87 3.51 -22.78 5.79
CA SER A 87 3.37 -22.05 4.53
C SER A 87 2.64 -20.73 4.77
N LEU A 88 3.30 -19.59 4.57
CA LEU A 88 2.72 -18.26 4.57
C LEU A 88 2.05 -18.04 3.20
N ASP A 89 0.72 -18.07 3.22
CA ASP A 89 -0.20 -17.91 2.11
C ASP A 89 -0.08 -18.91 0.95
N GLU A 90 -1.17 -19.66 0.74
CA GLU A 90 -1.43 -20.30 -0.54
C GLU A 90 -1.33 -19.24 -1.64
N LEU A 91 -0.46 -19.48 -2.63
CA LEU A 91 -0.36 -18.73 -3.89
C LEU A 91 -1.72 -18.63 -4.60
N GLY A 92 -2.60 -17.76 -4.12
CA GLY A 92 -3.94 -17.54 -4.65
C GLY A 92 -3.96 -16.73 -5.95
N GLN A 93 -2.80 -16.37 -6.50
CA GLN A 93 -2.69 -15.57 -7.73
C GLN A 93 -2.48 -16.40 -9.01
N PHE A 94 -2.11 -17.68 -8.92
CA PHE A 94 -1.79 -18.49 -10.12
C PHE A 94 -2.50 -19.85 -10.19
N GLY A 95 -3.44 -20.15 -9.29
CA GLY A 95 -4.34 -21.30 -9.40
C GLY A 95 -5.69 -20.92 -10.03
N PRO A 96 -6.44 -21.88 -10.61
CA PRO A 96 -7.85 -21.64 -10.96
C PRO A 96 -8.59 -21.17 -9.70
N SER A 97 -9.26 -20.02 -9.78
CA SER A 97 -9.93 -19.46 -8.59
C SER A 97 -11.01 -20.44 -8.12
N PRO A 98 -11.02 -20.89 -6.84
CA PRO A 98 -12.03 -21.82 -6.33
C PRO A 98 -13.45 -21.21 -6.22
N ARG A 99 -13.69 -20.00 -6.75
CA ARG A 99 -14.93 -19.24 -6.56
C ARG A 99 -16.15 -19.87 -7.24
N SER A 100 -15.99 -20.40 -8.45
CA SER A 100 -17.09 -21.14 -9.13
C SER A 100 -17.44 -22.43 -8.39
N THR A 101 -16.45 -23.10 -7.79
CA THR A 101 -16.66 -24.30 -6.96
C THR A 101 -17.23 -23.97 -5.57
N ILE A 102 -16.91 -22.81 -4.99
CA ILE A 102 -17.54 -22.32 -3.75
C ILE A 102 -19.04 -22.09 -3.94
N GLY A 103 -19.46 -21.64 -5.14
CA GLY A 103 -20.88 -21.48 -5.46
C GLY A 103 -21.68 -22.78 -5.34
N ILE A 104 -21.07 -23.93 -5.63
CA ILE A 104 -21.68 -25.26 -5.47
C ILE A 104 -21.95 -25.54 -3.99
N TYR A 105 -20.94 -25.34 -3.15
CA TYR A 105 -21.05 -25.54 -1.71
C TYR A 105 -22.08 -24.60 -1.08
N TYR A 106 -22.09 -23.34 -1.52
CA TYR A 106 -23.02 -22.33 -1.02
C TYR A 106 -24.46 -22.67 -1.37
N LEU A 107 -24.74 -23.06 -2.61
CA LEU A 107 -26.08 -23.50 -3.04
C LEU A 107 -26.55 -24.75 -2.27
N ALA A 108 -25.64 -25.69 -2.00
CA ALA A 108 -25.95 -26.89 -1.21
C ALA A 108 -26.26 -26.56 0.26
N SER A 109 -25.55 -25.58 0.83
CA SER A 109 -25.69 -25.20 2.24
C SER A 109 -26.90 -24.27 2.50
N HIS A 110 -27.31 -23.47 1.51
CA HIS A 110 -28.36 -22.46 1.67
C HIS A 110 -29.67 -22.89 1.01
N ARG A 111 -30.58 -23.42 1.84
CA ARG A 111 -31.87 -23.98 1.41
C ARG A 111 -32.81 -22.95 0.76
N PHE A 112 -32.65 -21.66 1.05
CA PHE A 112 -33.49 -20.59 0.49
C PHE A 112 -33.38 -20.47 -1.03
N LEU A 113 -32.29 -20.95 -1.65
CA LEU A 113 -32.10 -20.91 -3.11
C LEU A 113 -32.76 -22.10 -3.85
N TRP A 114 -33.10 -23.18 -3.14
CA TRP A 114 -33.64 -24.41 -3.75
C TRP A 114 -35.01 -24.25 -4.43
N PRO A 115 -35.93 -23.38 -3.94
CA PRO A 115 -37.17 -23.10 -4.65
C PRO A 115 -36.95 -22.58 -6.08
N LEU A 116 -35.94 -21.73 -6.29
CA LEU A 116 -35.60 -21.20 -7.62
C LEU A 116 -35.14 -22.32 -8.57
N PHE A 117 -34.38 -23.29 -8.06
CA PHE A 117 -33.98 -24.48 -8.82
C PHE A 117 -35.18 -25.36 -9.18
N ARG A 118 -36.02 -25.69 -8.19
CA ARG A 118 -37.17 -26.58 -8.38
C ARG A 118 -38.21 -26.01 -9.33
N ALA A 119 -38.44 -24.69 -9.27
CA ALA A 119 -39.38 -24.00 -10.16
C ALA A 119 -39.03 -24.16 -11.65
N ARG A 120 -37.75 -24.37 -11.98
CA ARG A 120 -37.27 -24.51 -13.36
C ARG A 120 -37.10 -25.97 -13.81
N LEU A 121 -37.17 -26.94 -12.90
CA LEU A 121 -37.07 -28.36 -13.21
C LEU A 121 -38.28 -28.89 -14.01
N ILE A 122 -39.47 -28.36 -13.77
CA ILE A 122 -40.67 -28.78 -14.52
C ILE A 122 -40.62 -28.27 -15.98
N PRO A 123 -40.40 -26.95 -16.24
CA PRO A 123 -40.24 -26.45 -17.60
C PRO A 123 -39.11 -27.14 -18.38
N ILE A 124 -37.95 -27.42 -17.77
CA ILE A 124 -36.84 -28.07 -18.49
C ILE A 124 -37.16 -29.52 -18.87
N VAL A 125 -37.87 -30.26 -18.01
CA VAL A 125 -38.31 -31.63 -18.32
C VAL A 125 -39.35 -31.63 -19.43
N LEU A 126 -40.32 -30.72 -19.41
CA LEU A 126 -41.31 -30.60 -20.48
C LEU A 126 -40.68 -30.17 -21.81
N LEU A 127 -39.80 -29.17 -21.78
CA LEU A 127 -39.08 -28.67 -22.95
C LEU A 127 -38.18 -29.76 -23.55
N SER A 128 -37.42 -30.47 -22.71
CA SER A 128 -36.55 -31.56 -23.16
C SER A 128 -37.34 -32.73 -23.73
N ALA A 129 -38.42 -33.16 -23.08
CA ALA A 129 -39.29 -34.21 -23.61
C ALA A 129 -39.86 -33.83 -24.98
N PHE A 130 -40.30 -32.58 -25.15
CA PHE A 130 -40.82 -32.06 -26.42
C PHE A 130 -39.74 -32.05 -27.53
N ILE A 131 -38.53 -31.55 -27.23
CA ILE A 131 -37.43 -31.49 -28.20
C ILE A 131 -36.97 -32.90 -28.60
N PHE A 132 -36.76 -33.79 -27.62
CA PHE A 132 -36.36 -35.16 -27.91
C PHE A 132 -37.43 -35.90 -28.71
N PHE A 133 -38.72 -35.70 -28.41
CA PHE A 133 -39.80 -36.28 -29.21
C PHE A 133 -39.70 -35.87 -30.69
N ILE A 134 -39.50 -34.58 -30.98
CA ILE A 134 -39.37 -34.07 -32.35
C ILE A 134 -38.13 -34.66 -33.03
N LEU A 135 -36.97 -34.64 -32.37
CA LEU A 135 -35.74 -35.16 -32.97
C LEU A 135 -35.82 -36.67 -33.22
N PHE A 136 -36.33 -37.45 -32.26
CA PHE A 136 -36.50 -38.88 -32.48
C PHE A 136 -37.54 -39.21 -33.56
N LEU A 137 -38.56 -38.37 -33.74
CA LEU A 137 -39.56 -38.57 -34.79
C LEU A 137 -39.03 -38.23 -36.18
N PHE A 138 -38.28 -37.13 -36.32
CA PHE A 138 -37.91 -36.59 -37.63
C PHE A 138 -36.44 -36.78 -38.04
N THR A 139 -35.50 -36.83 -37.09
CA THR A 139 -34.06 -36.88 -37.41
C THR A 139 -33.44 -38.26 -37.18
N TYR A 140 -33.97 -39.06 -36.25
CA TYR A 140 -33.40 -40.37 -35.91
C TYR A 140 -33.31 -41.33 -37.10
N LEU A 141 -34.42 -41.59 -37.80
CA LEU A 141 -34.42 -42.52 -38.94
C LEU A 141 -33.53 -42.03 -40.10
N PRO A 142 -33.55 -40.75 -40.51
CA PRO A 142 -32.60 -40.23 -41.50
C PRO A 142 -31.13 -40.39 -41.10
N GLN A 143 -30.79 -40.12 -39.82
CA GLN A 143 -29.42 -40.25 -39.33
C GLN A 143 -28.96 -41.71 -39.28
N VAL A 144 -29.83 -42.63 -38.85
CA VAL A 144 -29.56 -44.08 -38.89
C VAL A 144 -29.35 -44.54 -40.33
N ALA A 145 -30.18 -44.08 -41.27
CA ALA A 145 -30.04 -44.42 -42.69
C ALA A 145 -28.70 -43.95 -43.28
N PHE A 146 -28.26 -42.74 -42.93
CA PHE A 146 -26.96 -42.21 -43.34
C PHE A 146 -25.79 -42.99 -42.73
N LEU A 147 -25.84 -43.24 -41.41
CA LEU A 147 -24.79 -43.98 -40.71
C LEU A 147 -24.71 -45.45 -41.13
N ALA A 148 -25.84 -46.05 -41.53
CA ALA A 148 -25.91 -47.44 -41.99
C ALA A 148 -25.04 -47.70 -43.23
N ILE A 149 -24.80 -46.67 -44.06
CA ILE A 149 -23.91 -46.73 -45.23
C ILE A 149 -22.48 -47.12 -44.82
N PHE A 150 -22.02 -46.67 -43.65
CA PHE A 150 -20.63 -46.85 -43.20
C PHE A 150 -20.49 -47.88 -42.06
N GLN A 151 -21.53 -48.05 -41.24
CA GLN A 151 -21.42 -48.75 -39.94
C GLN A 151 -22.40 -49.93 -39.78
N GLY A 152 -23.24 -50.20 -40.78
CA GLY A 152 -24.18 -51.32 -40.77
C GLY A 152 -25.10 -51.32 -39.54
N ALA A 153 -25.18 -52.44 -38.81
CA ALA A 153 -26.04 -52.58 -37.63
C ALA A 153 -25.68 -51.61 -36.47
N GLY A 154 -24.42 -51.15 -36.40
CA GLY A 154 -23.98 -50.18 -35.39
C GLY A 154 -24.62 -48.78 -35.55
N ALA A 155 -25.20 -48.49 -36.73
CA ALA A 155 -25.84 -47.22 -37.03
C ALA A 155 -27.05 -46.92 -36.14
N TRP A 156 -27.78 -47.93 -35.67
CA TRP A 156 -28.93 -47.75 -34.77
C TRP A 156 -28.53 -47.16 -33.42
N VAL A 157 -27.41 -47.64 -32.88
CA VAL A 157 -26.86 -47.21 -31.59
C VAL A 157 -26.16 -45.86 -31.74
N ASN A 158 -25.32 -45.71 -32.76
CA ASN A 158 -24.60 -44.45 -33.00
C ASN A 158 -25.54 -43.30 -33.39
N GLY A 159 -26.60 -43.59 -34.15
CA GLY A 159 -27.66 -42.63 -34.45
C GLY A 159 -28.40 -42.18 -33.19
N ALA A 160 -28.64 -43.08 -32.23
CA ALA A 160 -29.29 -42.70 -30.98
C ALA A 160 -28.40 -41.77 -30.14
N PHE A 161 -27.10 -42.06 -30.04
CA PHE A 161 -26.15 -41.17 -29.36
C PHE A 161 -26.05 -39.78 -30.03
N LEU A 162 -26.12 -39.72 -31.37
CA LEU A 162 -26.08 -38.46 -32.11
C LEU A 162 -27.32 -37.60 -31.84
N VAL A 163 -28.53 -38.19 -31.94
CA VAL A 163 -29.80 -37.51 -31.58
C VAL A 163 -29.79 -37.05 -30.13
N LEU A 164 -29.29 -37.88 -29.20
CA LEU A 164 -29.19 -37.53 -27.79
C LEU A 164 -28.25 -36.35 -27.55
N GLY A 165 -27.10 -36.32 -28.24
CA GLY A 165 -26.13 -35.23 -28.16
C GLY A 165 -26.66 -33.92 -28.75
N GLU A 166 -27.25 -33.97 -29.95
CA GLU A 166 -27.88 -32.81 -30.59
C GLU A 166 -29.04 -32.25 -29.76
N GLY A 167 -29.90 -33.14 -29.25
CA GLY A 167 -31.01 -32.75 -28.38
C GLY A 167 -30.54 -32.12 -27.07
N ALA A 168 -29.49 -32.65 -26.43
CA ALA A 168 -28.91 -32.04 -25.24
C ALA A 168 -28.37 -30.62 -25.49
N ALA A 169 -27.72 -30.40 -26.64
CA ALA A 169 -27.23 -29.07 -27.03
C ALA A 169 -28.36 -28.07 -27.29
N ILE A 170 -29.41 -28.50 -28.01
CA ILE A 170 -30.58 -27.67 -28.32
C ILE A 170 -31.36 -27.33 -27.04
N VAL A 171 -31.56 -28.31 -26.15
CA VAL A 171 -32.21 -28.11 -24.85
C VAL A 171 -31.44 -27.10 -24.02
N ALA A 172 -30.12 -27.24 -23.92
CA ALA A 172 -29.28 -26.30 -23.18
C ALA A 172 -29.41 -24.87 -23.73
N LEU A 173 -29.33 -24.71 -25.06
CA LEU A 173 -29.41 -23.41 -25.73
C LEU A 173 -30.78 -22.73 -25.55
N LEU A 174 -31.87 -23.45 -25.80
CA LEU A 174 -33.23 -22.89 -25.68
C LEU A 174 -33.56 -22.56 -24.23
N PHE A 175 -33.08 -23.39 -23.30
CA PHE A 175 -33.33 -23.17 -21.90
C PHE A 175 -32.57 -21.95 -21.36
N GLU A 176 -31.28 -21.82 -21.70
CA GLU A 176 -30.46 -20.64 -21.37
C GLU A 176 -31.05 -19.35 -21.95
N ALA A 177 -31.51 -19.39 -23.21
CA ALA A 177 -32.05 -18.22 -23.91
C ALA A 177 -33.40 -17.72 -23.35
N PHE A 178 -34.31 -18.61 -22.95
CA PHE A 178 -35.70 -18.23 -22.63
C PHE A 178 -36.09 -18.32 -21.16
N PHE A 179 -35.44 -19.16 -20.34
CA PHE A 179 -35.96 -19.51 -19.01
C PHE A 179 -35.04 -19.14 -17.83
N VAL A 180 -33.77 -18.85 -18.10
CA VAL A 180 -32.75 -18.81 -17.04
C VAL A 180 -32.39 -17.39 -16.60
N ASP A 181 -32.38 -16.40 -17.49
CA ASP A 181 -31.83 -15.07 -17.19
C ASP A 181 -32.48 -14.39 -15.96
N GLU A 182 -33.81 -14.38 -15.86
CA GLU A 182 -34.53 -13.86 -14.68
C GLU A 182 -34.15 -14.61 -13.39
N THR A 183 -33.97 -15.93 -13.48
CA THR A 183 -33.62 -16.76 -12.33
C THR A 183 -32.19 -16.49 -11.87
N LEU A 184 -31.26 -16.23 -12.79
CA LEU A 184 -29.88 -15.88 -12.43
C LEU A 184 -29.81 -14.51 -11.78
N VAL A 185 -30.62 -13.55 -12.24
CA VAL A 185 -30.78 -12.25 -11.56
C VAL A 185 -31.28 -12.47 -10.13
N ASP A 186 -32.34 -13.26 -9.93
CA ASP A 186 -32.89 -13.52 -8.60
C ASP A 186 -31.88 -14.22 -7.68
N ILE A 187 -31.13 -15.20 -8.18
CA ILE A 187 -30.07 -15.87 -7.41
C ILE A 187 -28.98 -14.88 -7.02
N PHE A 188 -28.50 -14.10 -7.99
CA PHE A 188 -27.42 -13.15 -7.78
C PHE A 188 -27.80 -12.10 -6.74
N ASP A 189 -28.98 -11.49 -6.90
CA ASP A 189 -29.52 -10.48 -5.98
C ASP A 189 -29.81 -11.09 -4.59
N ALA A 190 -30.36 -12.32 -4.52
CA ALA A 190 -30.66 -13.00 -3.25
C ALA A 190 -29.40 -13.30 -2.45
N VAL A 191 -28.33 -13.75 -3.10
CA VAL A 191 -27.04 -14.02 -2.45
C VAL A 191 -26.47 -12.73 -1.89
N LEU A 192 -26.50 -11.62 -2.64
CA LEU A 192 -26.02 -10.33 -2.13
C LEU A 192 -26.84 -9.83 -0.93
N VAL A 193 -28.16 -9.96 -0.96
CA VAL A 193 -29.03 -9.59 0.18
C VAL A 193 -28.75 -10.47 1.40
N ASN A 194 -28.56 -11.78 1.22
CA ASN A 194 -28.24 -12.71 2.31
C ASN A 194 -26.89 -12.40 2.94
N GLU A 195 -25.91 -12.00 2.14
CA GLU A 195 -24.55 -11.66 2.59
C GLU A 195 -24.42 -10.22 3.13
N GLY A 196 -25.53 -9.50 3.32
CA GLY A 196 -25.52 -8.17 3.95
C GLY A 196 -25.40 -6.98 2.98
N HIS A 197 -25.31 -7.21 1.67
CA HIS A 197 -25.17 -6.17 0.66
C HIS A 197 -26.52 -5.77 0.01
N GLY A 198 -27.57 -5.66 0.81
CA GLY A 198 -28.91 -5.28 0.32
C GLY A 198 -28.99 -3.86 -0.25
N GLU A 199 -28.16 -2.94 0.22
CA GLU A 199 -28.14 -1.56 -0.28
C GLU A 199 -27.77 -1.46 -1.77
N LEU A 200 -26.80 -2.27 -2.22
CA LEU A 200 -26.40 -2.36 -3.63
C LEU A 200 -27.54 -2.85 -4.52
N VAL A 201 -28.35 -3.78 -4.02
CA VAL A 201 -29.52 -4.32 -4.74
C VAL A 201 -30.65 -3.30 -4.80
N THR A 202 -30.78 -2.45 -3.77
CA THR A 202 -31.82 -1.41 -3.68
C THR A 202 -31.73 -0.39 -4.82
N ALA A 203 -30.53 -0.15 -5.35
CA ALA A 203 -30.31 0.74 -6.50
C ALA A 203 -31.02 0.27 -7.78
N CYS A 204 -31.28 -1.04 -7.94
CA CYS A 204 -31.84 -1.63 -9.16
C CYS A 204 -33.13 -2.44 -8.93
N ARG A 205 -33.59 -2.56 -7.68
CA ARG A 205 -34.71 -3.40 -7.28
C ARG A 205 -35.30 -2.94 -5.95
N VAL A 206 -36.62 -2.98 -5.81
CA VAL A 206 -37.27 -2.69 -4.52
C VAL A 206 -37.06 -3.85 -3.55
N LEU A 207 -36.62 -3.59 -2.33
CA LEU A 207 -36.51 -4.57 -1.25
C LEU A 207 -37.60 -4.36 -0.20
N TYR A 208 -38.27 -5.44 0.20
CA TYR A 208 -39.26 -5.43 1.29
C TYR A 208 -38.58 -5.81 2.62
N PRO A 209 -38.53 -4.90 3.61
CA PRO A 209 -37.83 -5.16 4.88
C PRO A 209 -38.45 -6.27 5.74
N GLN A 210 -39.76 -6.52 5.57
CA GLN A 210 -40.55 -7.41 6.44
C GLN A 210 -40.77 -8.83 5.88
N GLY A 211 -40.01 -9.26 4.87
CA GLY A 211 -40.15 -10.61 4.32
C GLY A 211 -39.52 -11.68 5.21
N ASP A 212 -40.28 -12.71 5.60
CA ASP A 212 -39.82 -13.84 6.42
C ASP A 212 -38.64 -14.65 5.80
N ASP A 213 -38.43 -14.55 4.48
CA ASP A 213 -37.41 -15.27 3.72
C ASP A 213 -36.73 -14.33 2.71
N VAL A 214 -35.44 -14.56 2.42
CA VAL A 214 -34.60 -13.68 1.57
C VAL A 214 -35.20 -13.47 0.19
N LEU A 215 -35.78 -14.53 -0.40
CA LEU A 215 -36.45 -14.44 -1.71
C LEU A 215 -37.73 -13.59 -1.67
N LYS A 216 -38.46 -13.61 -0.55
CA LYS A 216 -39.69 -12.80 -0.39
C LYS A 216 -39.37 -11.33 -0.15
N ARG A 217 -38.15 -11.02 0.30
CA ARG A 217 -37.64 -9.65 0.43
C ARG A 217 -37.33 -9.02 -0.94
N LEU A 218 -37.15 -9.83 -1.99
CA LEU A 218 -36.88 -9.35 -3.34
C LEU A 218 -38.19 -8.94 -4.05
N GLY A 219 -38.37 -7.64 -4.28
CA GLY A 219 -39.50 -7.10 -5.05
C GLY A 219 -39.31 -7.22 -6.57
N LYS A 220 -40.10 -6.50 -7.37
CA LYS A 220 -39.88 -6.45 -8.83
C LYS A 220 -38.68 -5.53 -9.16
N PRO A 221 -37.83 -5.88 -10.15
CA PRO A 221 -36.78 -4.99 -10.63
C PRO A 221 -37.36 -3.66 -11.15
N THR A 222 -36.70 -2.54 -10.84
CA THR A 222 -37.13 -1.19 -11.27
C THR A 222 -36.66 -0.87 -12.70
N HIS A 223 -35.57 -1.50 -13.14
CA HIS A 223 -35.04 -1.44 -14.50
C HIS A 223 -34.91 -2.85 -15.10
N SER A 224 -34.75 -2.94 -16.43
CA SER A 224 -34.50 -4.22 -17.12
C SER A 224 -33.29 -4.92 -16.49
N ALA A 225 -33.55 -6.05 -15.82
CA ALA A 225 -32.55 -6.82 -15.12
C ALA A 225 -32.10 -7.96 -16.03
N VAL A 226 -30.87 -7.85 -16.53
CA VAL A 226 -30.26 -8.85 -17.41
C VAL A 226 -29.00 -9.34 -16.71
N TYR A 227 -28.91 -10.65 -16.46
CA TYR A 227 -27.74 -11.21 -15.77
C TYR A 227 -26.51 -11.17 -16.69
N SER A 228 -26.68 -11.56 -17.95
CA SER A 228 -25.66 -11.45 -19.00
C SER A 228 -26.28 -11.04 -20.34
N PRO A 229 -25.87 -9.92 -20.96
CA PRO A 229 -26.46 -9.46 -22.21
C PRO A 229 -26.09 -10.38 -23.39
N PHE A 230 -27.08 -10.66 -24.23
CA PHE A 230 -26.87 -11.34 -25.51
C PHE A 230 -26.00 -10.48 -26.44
N SER A 231 -24.97 -11.07 -27.05
CA SER A 231 -24.06 -10.38 -27.97
C SER A 231 -23.79 -11.20 -29.23
N LEU A 232 -24.31 -10.74 -30.37
CA LEU A 232 -24.07 -11.34 -31.69
C LEU A 232 -22.57 -11.45 -32.00
N ARG A 233 -21.76 -10.50 -31.51
CA ARG A 233 -20.32 -10.51 -31.65
C ARG A 233 -19.69 -11.74 -30.98
N GLN A 234 -20.18 -12.18 -29.83
CA GLN A 234 -19.65 -13.36 -29.14
C GLN A 234 -19.92 -14.64 -29.93
N ILE A 235 -21.09 -14.74 -30.56
CA ILE A 235 -21.44 -15.88 -31.42
C ILE A 235 -20.50 -15.93 -32.62
N ILE A 236 -20.26 -14.79 -33.27
CA ILE A 236 -19.31 -14.69 -34.38
C ILE A 236 -17.89 -15.07 -33.92
N GLU A 237 -17.44 -14.52 -32.80
CA GLU A 237 -16.12 -14.83 -32.23
C GLU A 237 -16.00 -16.32 -31.84
N PHE A 238 -17.06 -16.93 -31.31
CA PHE A 238 -17.13 -18.37 -31.02
C PHE A 238 -17.01 -19.21 -32.29
N ILE A 239 -17.74 -18.87 -33.36
CA ILE A 239 -17.64 -19.55 -34.66
C ILE A 239 -16.22 -19.45 -35.22
N ILE A 240 -15.57 -18.29 -35.09
CA ILE A 240 -14.18 -18.08 -35.53
C ILE A 240 -13.20 -18.91 -34.69
N LEU A 241 -13.50 -19.15 -33.41
CA LEU A 241 -12.65 -19.94 -32.51
C LEU A 241 -12.88 -21.46 -32.62
N LEU A 242 -14.02 -21.92 -33.16
CA LEU A 242 -14.34 -23.35 -33.30
C LEU A 242 -13.26 -24.18 -34.02
N PRO A 243 -12.66 -23.73 -35.14
CA PRO A 243 -11.60 -24.47 -35.84
C PRO A 243 -10.38 -24.80 -34.97
N LEU A 244 -10.19 -24.08 -33.87
CA LEU A 244 -9.08 -24.32 -32.95
C LEU A 244 -9.15 -25.71 -32.30
N ASN A 245 -10.35 -26.28 -32.13
CA ASN A 245 -10.53 -27.63 -31.59
C ASN A 245 -9.97 -28.74 -32.50
N PHE A 246 -9.66 -28.45 -33.77
CA PHE A 246 -9.03 -29.42 -34.67
C PHE A 246 -7.54 -29.65 -34.37
N ILE A 247 -6.91 -28.82 -33.53
CA ILE A 247 -5.53 -29.02 -33.07
C ILE A 247 -5.56 -30.08 -31.95
N PRO A 248 -4.98 -31.27 -32.15
CA PRO A 248 -4.99 -32.32 -31.13
C PRO A 248 -4.30 -31.86 -29.85
N VAL A 249 -4.85 -32.23 -28.69
CA VAL A 249 -4.33 -31.96 -27.34
C VAL A 249 -4.32 -30.49 -26.92
N ALA A 250 -3.84 -29.58 -27.76
CA ALA A 250 -3.71 -28.15 -27.44
C ALA A 250 -4.95 -27.31 -27.81
N GLY A 251 -5.74 -27.76 -28.80
CA GLY A 251 -6.87 -27.01 -29.34
C GLY A 251 -7.96 -26.71 -28.33
N THR A 252 -8.45 -27.74 -27.63
CA THR A 252 -9.55 -27.60 -26.65
C THR A 252 -9.18 -26.74 -25.43
N PRO A 253 -8.00 -26.91 -24.79
CA PRO A 253 -7.57 -25.99 -23.73
C PRO A 253 -7.46 -24.54 -24.19
N MET A 254 -6.91 -24.30 -25.38
CA MET A 254 -6.76 -22.94 -25.93
C MET A 254 -8.12 -22.32 -26.28
N PHE A 255 -9.04 -23.12 -26.83
CA PHE A 255 -10.42 -22.73 -27.09
C PHE A 255 -11.16 -22.31 -25.81
N LEU A 256 -11.06 -23.12 -24.75
CA LEU A 256 -11.69 -22.82 -23.46
C LEU A 256 -11.11 -21.57 -22.79
N LEU A 257 -9.78 -21.38 -22.84
CA LEU A 257 -9.13 -20.20 -22.29
C LEU A 257 -9.50 -18.91 -23.05
N LEU A 258 -9.49 -18.94 -24.39
CA LEU A 258 -9.83 -17.78 -25.22
C LEU A 258 -11.32 -17.42 -25.10
N THR A 259 -12.19 -18.42 -25.05
CA THR A 259 -13.63 -18.21 -24.83
C THR A 259 -13.87 -17.70 -23.41
N GLY A 260 -13.18 -18.26 -22.41
CA GLY A 260 -13.24 -17.81 -21.01
C GLY A 260 -12.75 -16.38 -20.82
N TYR A 261 -11.71 -15.94 -21.54
CA TYR A 261 -11.23 -14.55 -21.54
C TYR A 261 -12.32 -13.56 -21.96
N ARG A 262 -13.16 -13.95 -22.92
CA ARG A 262 -14.26 -13.12 -23.42
C ARG A 262 -15.52 -13.24 -22.57
N ALA A 263 -15.88 -14.44 -22.15
CA ALA A 263 -17.12 -14.71 -21.41
C ALA A 263 -17.03 -14.30 -19.93
N GLY A 264 -15.84 -14.41 -19.31
CA GLY A 264 -15.64 -14.12 -17.88
C GLY A 264 -16.22 -12.80 -17.37
N PRO A 265 -15.97 -11.66 -18.03
CA PRO A 265 -16.51 -10.37 -17.61
C PRO A 265 -18.04 -10.26 -17.60
N PHE A 266 -18.75 -11.12 -18.33
CA PHE A 266 -20.21 -11.07 -18.43
C PHE A 266 -20.91 -11.57 -17.16
N HIS A 267 -20.28 -12.44 -16.38
CA HIS A 267 -20.82 -12.87 -15.09
C HIS A 267 -20.94 -11.72 -14.07
N HIS A 268 -20.17 -10.63 -14.23
CA HIS A 268 -20.28 -9.41 -13.42
C HIS A 268 -21.14 -8.32 -14.07
N TRP A 269 -21.84 -8.61 -15.18
CA TRP A 269 -22.60 -7.58 -15.87
C TRP A 269 -23.68 -6.96 -14.98
N ARG A 270 -24.43 -7.80 -14.25
CA ARG A 270 -25.43 -7.35 -13.26
C ARG A 270 -24.84 -6.40 -12.22
N TYR A 271 -23.66 -6.70 -11.70
CA TYR A 271 -22.93 -5.83 -10.78
C TYR A 271 -22.48 -4.50 -11.42
N PHE A 272 -22.03 -4.53 -12.68
CA PHE A 272 -21.69 -3.30 -13.40
C PHE A 272 -22.92 -2.41 -13.66
N GLN A 273 -24.12 -3.00 -13.75
CA GLN A 273 -25.37 -2.24 -13.81
C GLN A 273 -25.70 -1.59 -12.46
N MET A 274 -25.54 -2.31 -11.35
CA MET A 274 -25.77 -1.75 -10.00
C MET A 274 -24.88 -0.54 -9.68
N LEU A 275 -23.65 -0.53 -10.22
CA LEU A 275 -22.71 0.57 -10.05
C LEU A 275 -22.87 1.73 -11.05
N ASP A 276 -23.81 1.64 -11.99
CA ASP A 276 -24.05 2.62 -13.07
C ASP A 276 -22.77 3.08 -13.81
N LEU A 277 -21.87 2.14 -14.14
CA LEU A 277 -20.57 2.47 -14.73
C LEU A 277 -20.64 2.82 -16.23
N SER A 278 -19.95 3.89 -16.62
CA SER A 278 -19.73 4.22 -18.02
C SER A 278 -18.93 3.14 -18.77
N LYS A 279 -19.06 3.08 -20.11
CA LYS A 279 -18.35 2.09 -20.95
C LYS A 279 -16.82 2.14 -20.76
N LYS A 280 -16.25 3.34 -20.59
CA LYS A 280 -14.81 3.54 -20.40
C LYS A 280 -14.35 3.02 -19.03
N GLN A 281 -15.08 3.34 -17.96
CA GLN A 281 -14.78 2.87 -16.61
C GLN A 281 -14.90 1.35 -16.49
N ARG A 282 -15.92 0.76 -17.13
CA ARG A 282 -16.11 -0.69 -17.15
C ARG A 282 -14.94 -1.41 -17.81
N LYS A 283 -14.48 -0.94 -18.97
CA LYS A 283 -13.34 -1.52 -19.70
C LYS A 283 -12.07 -1.50 -18.86
N GLU A 284 -11.79 -0.39 -18.17
CA GLU A 284 -10.63 -0.27 -17.29
C GLU A 284 -10.73 -1.22 -16.07
N ARG A 285 -11.92 -1.31 -15.45
CA ARG A 285 -12.16 -2.19 -14.30
C ARG A 285 -12.04 -3.68 -14.68
N ILE A 286 -12.48 -4.06 -15.88
CA ILE A 286 -12.27 -5.39 -16.44
C ILE A 286 -10.79 -5.66 -16.69
N ARG A 287 -10.07 -4.72 -17.32
CA ARG A 287 -8.64 -4.84 -17.65
C ARG A 287 -7.78 -5.13 -16.40
N ARG A 288 -8.06 -4.44 -15.29
CA ARG A 288 -7.34 -4.62 -14.02
C ARG A 288 -7.46 -6.02 -13.43
N ARG A 289 -8.53 -6.77 -13.75
CA ARG A 289 -8.79 -8.12 -13.21
C ARG A 289 -8.97 -9.15 -14.31
N GLN A 290 -8.44 -8.89 -15.50
CA GLN A 290 -8.68 -9.71 -16.69
C GLN A 290 -8.30 -11.19 -16.48
N LEU A 291 -7.19 -11.44 -15.79
CA LEU A 291 -6.77 -12.81 -15.47
C LEU A 291 -7.80 -13.54 -14.60
N GLN A 292 -8.35 -12.87 -13.59
CA GLN A 292 -9.37 -13.43 -12.69
C GLN A 292 -10.68 -13.70 -13.43
N TYR A 293 -11.07 -12.81 -14.34
CA TYR A 293 -12.24 -13.05 -15.20
C TYR A 293 -12.01 -14.22 -16.16
N THR A 294 -10.82 -14.30 -16.75
CA THR A 294 -10.45 -15.39 -17.67
C THR A 294 -10.51 -16.73 -16.97
N THR A 295 -9.92 -16.86 -15.78
CA THR A 295 -9.95 -18.11 -15.01
C THR A 295 -11.36 -18.47 -14.54
N PHE A 296 -12.12 -17.49 -14.01
CA PHE A 296 -13.50 -17.71 -13.59
C PHE A 296 -14.39 -18.19 -14.75
N GLY A 297 -14.32 -17.50 -15.89
CA GLY A 297 -15.06 -17.87 -17.10
C GLY A 297 -14.63 -19.22 -17.68
N THR A 298 -13.33 -19.52 -17.67
CA THR A 298 -12.83 -20.84 -18.15
C THR A 298 -13.36 -21.98 -17.28
N VAL A 299 -13.34 -21.83 -15.95
CA VAL A 299 -13.87 -22.85 -15.03
C VAL A 299 -15.38 -22.99 -15.19
N ALA A 300 -16.12 -21.89 -15.35
CA ALA A 300 -17.55 -21.93 -15.63
C ALA A 300 -17.86 -22.71 -16.91
N LEU A 301 -17.13 -22.45 -18.00
CA LEU A 301 -17.28 -23.17 -19.27
C LEU A 301 -16.95 -24.66 -19.13
N ILE A 302 -15.88 -25.02 -18.40
CA ILE A 302 -15.51 -26.42 -18.16
C ILE A 302 -16.63 -27.15 -17.40
N LEU A 303 -17.18 -26.53 -16.36
CA LEU A 303 -18.28 -27.12 -15.58
C LEU A 303 -19.55 -27.27 -16.43
N GLN A 304 -19.84 -26.32 -17.32
CA GLN A 304 -20.96 -26.38 -18.25
C GLN A 304 -20.84 -27.48 -19.31
N LEU A 305 -19.63 -27.96 -19.62
CA LEU A 305 -19.43 -29.09 -20.53
C LEU A 305 -19.94 -30.43 -19.97
N ILE A 306 -20.23 -30.52 -18.66
CA ILE A 306 -20.74 -31.75 -18.04
C ILE A 306 -22.20 -31.94 -18.49
N PRO A 307 -22.51 -32.99 -19.30
CA PRO A 307 -23.86 -33.21 -19.80
C PRO A 307 -24.88 -33.36 -18.68
N ALA A 308 -26.11 -32.91 -18.92
CA ALA A 308 -27.23 -32.91 -17.96
C ALA A 308 -27.05 -32.04 -16.69
N LEU A 309 -25.85 -31.58 -16.36
CA LEU A 309 -25.57 -30.72 -15.21
C LEU A 309 -25.31 -29.25 -15.57
N SER A 310 -25.36 -28.90 -16.86
CA SER A 310 -25.10 -27.53 -17.36
C SER A 310 -25.93 -26.46 -16.62
N MET A 311 -27.22 -26.73 -16.37
CA MET A 311 -28.10 -25.80 -15.63
C MET A 311 -27.68 -25.63 -14.17
N PHE A 312 -27.37 -26.74 -13.49
CA PHE A 312 -26.86 -26.69 -12.12
C PHE A 312 -25.58 -25.84 -12.03
N PHE A 313 -24.68 -26.00 -13.01
CA PHE A 313 -23.45 -25.22 -13.07
C PHE A 313 -23.65 -23.77 -13.46
N LEU A 314 -24.64 -23.45 -14.29
CA LEU A 314 -25.00 -22.07 -14.62
C LEU A 314 -25.49 -21.31 -13.39
N MET A 315 -26.36 -21.92 -12.58
CA MET A 315 -26.86 -21.34 -11.33
C MET A 315 -25.79 -21.23 -10.25
N THR A 316 -24.99 -22.28 -10.04
CA THR A 316 -23.88 -22.23 -9.06
C THR A 316 -22.78 -21.24 -9.49
N THR A 317 -22.58 -21.04 -10.80
CA THR A 317 -21.70 -19.98 -11.31
C THR A 317 -22.25 -18.59 -10.97
N ALA A 318 -23.57 -18.37 -11.05
CA ALA A 318 -24.17 -17.10 -10.60
C ALA A 318 -24.03 -16.86 -9.09
N VAL A 319 -24.20 -17.91 -8.27
CA VAL A 319 -23.89 -17.84 -6.83
C VAL A 319 -22.41 -17.48 -6.61
N GLY A 320 -21.48 -18.18 -7.27
CA GLY A 320 -20.05 -17.91 -7.16
C GLY A 320 -19.66 -16.50 -7.61
N SER A 321 -20.37 -15.98 -8.61
CA SER A 321 -20.23 -14.61 -9.09
C SER A 321 -20.70 -13.58 -8.06
N ALA A 322 -21.84 -13.80 -7.41
CA ALA A 322 -22.35 -12.93 -6.36
C ALA A 322 -21.44 -12.94 -5.11
N LEU A 323 -20.95 -14.10 -4.71
CA LEU A 323 -19.96 -14.22 -3.62
C LEU A 323 -18.64 -13.53 -3.97
N TRP A 324 -18.22 -13.57 -5.23
CA TRP A 324 -17.08 -12.79 -5.67
C TRP A 324 -17.35 -11.29 -5.50
N VAL A 325 -18.53 -10.80 -5.89
CA VAL A 325 -18.91 -9.39 -5.66
C VAL A 325 -18.93 -9.04 -4.18
N ARG A 326 -19.49 -9.88 -3.31
CA ARG A 326 -19.39 -9.73 -1.85
C ARG A 326 -17.94 -9.53 -1.41
N ASP A 327 -17.00 -10.35 -1.88
CA ASP A 327 -15.59 -10.19 -1.52
C ASP A 327 -14.98 -8.87 -2.03
N ILE A 328 -15.49 -8.33 -3.14
CA ILE A 328 -15.05 -7.03 -3.67
C ILE A 328 -15.58 -5.90 -2.80
N GLU A 329 -16.85 -5.97 -2.43
CA GLU A 329 -17.54 -4.95 -1.63
C GLU A 329 -17.10 -5.00 -0.17
N ASN A 330 -16.97 -6.18 0.43
CA ASN A 330 -16.34 -6.33 1.75
C ASN A 330 -14.93 -5.75 1.78
N LYS A 331 -14.13 -5.88 0.72
CA LYS A 331 -12.81 -5.23 0.69
C LYS A 331 -12.88 -3.70 0.58
N ARG A 332 -13.96 -3.18 0.00
CA ARG A 332 -14.23 -1.76 -0.17
C ARG A 332 -14.81 -1.12 1.10
N ASP A 333 -15.67 -1.85 1.81
CA ASP A 333 -16.34 -1.40 3.03
C ASP A 333 -15.52 -1.68 4.30
N ALA A 334 -14.51 -2.55 4.22
CA ALA A 334 -13.69 -2.94 5.38
C ALA A 334 -12.56 -1.96 5.75
N LEU A 335 -12.76 -0.66 5.57
CA LEU A 335 -12.02 0.32 6.37
C LEU A 335 -12.81 0.57 7.65
N LEU A 336 -13.87 1.39 7.60
CA LEU A 336 -14.79 1.73 8.70
C LEU A 336 -16.12 2.28 8.11
N ASP A 337 -17.18 2.40 8.91
CA ASP A 337 -18.39 3.12 8.49
C ASP A 337 -18.07 4.58 8.13
N ARG A 338 -18.87 5.19 7.24
CA ARG A 338 -18.63 6.57 6.77
C ARG A 338 -18.66 7.58 7.91
N HIS A 339 -19.51 7.37 8.92
CA HIS A 339 -19.56 8.25 10.09
C HIS A 339 -18.24 8.20 10.87
N ASP A 340 -17.74 7.00 11.14
CA ASP A 340 -16.49 6.81 11.87
C ASP A 340 -15.27 7.31 11.08
N MET A 341 -15.26 7.11 9.77
CA MET A 341 -14.23 7.69 8.90
C MET A 341 -14.21 9.22 9.00
N ARG A 342 -15.37 9.87 9.06
CA ARG A 342 -15.45 11.34 9.19
C ARG A 342 -14.87 11.82 10.52
N LEU A 343 -15.17 11.12 11.61
CA LEU A 343 -14.61 11.43 12.94
C LEU A 343 -13.08 11.27 12.96
N LEU A 344 -12.55 10.22 12.31
CA LEU A 344 -11.11 10.03 12.19
C LEU A 344 -10.44 11.05 11.26
N ILE A 345 -11.12 11.52 10.22
CA ILE A 345 -10.63 12.62 9.39
C ILE A 345 -10.52 13.91 10.23
N ASP A 346 -11.52 14.18 11.08
CA ASP A 346 -11.50 15.35 11.98
C ASP A 346 -10.36 15.26 13.01
N ASP A 347 -10.14 14.08 13.58
CA ASP A 347 -8.99 13.82 14.45
C ASP A 347 -7.65 13.98 13.69
N PHE A 348 -7.54 13.50 12.44
CA PHE A 348 -6.32 13.66 11.65
C PHE A 348 -5.99 15.15 11.45
N PHE A 349 -6.96 15.96 11.03
CA PHE A 349 -6.74 17.38 10.82
C PHE A 349 -6.56 18.18 12.12
N THR A 350 -6.92 17.61 13.27
CA THR A 350 -6.67 18.22 14.59
C THR A 350 -5.30 17.84 15.14
N TYR A 351 -4.89 16.58 15.03
CA TYR A 351 -3.71 16.05 15.74
C TYR A 351 -2.48 15.83 14.86
N ILE A 352 -2.66 15.42 13.59
CA ILE A 352 -1.55 15.06 12.70
C ILE A 352 -1.22 16.19 11.73
N HIS A 353 -2.23 16.84 11.15
CA HIS A 353 -2.02 17.90 10.16
C HIS A 353 -1.16 19.09 10.64
N PRO A 354 -1.21 19.54 11.91
CA PRO A 354 -0.30 20.57 12.40
C PRO A 354 1.19 20.19 12.36
N LEU A 355 1.49 18.89 12.36
CA LEU A 355 2.84 18.32 12.26
C LEU A 355 3.19 17.99 10.79
N VAL A 356 2.21 17.49 10.05
CA VAL A 356 2.30 17.04 8.66
C VAL A 356 1.21 17.74 7.84
N PRO A 357 1.44 18.98 7.34
CA PRO A 357 0.38 19.86 6.79
C PRO A 357 -0.06 19.49 5.37
N ILE A 358 -0.44 18.24 5.18
CA ILE A 358 -0.90 17.60 3.94
C ILE A 358 -1.99 16.59 4.31
N PRO A 359 -3.05 16.43 3.51
CA PRO A 359 -3.39 17.14 2.28
C PRO A 359 -4.00 18.53 2.55
N HIS A 360 -4.28 19.27 1.47
CA HIS A 360 -5.04 20.52 1.53
C HIS A 360 -6.45 20.28 2.07
N GLU A 361 -6.75 20.76 3.28
CA GLU A 361 -7.95 20.38 4.02
C GLU A 361 -9.27 20.65 3.27
N PRO A 362 -9.52 21.87 2.73
CA PRO A 362 -10.78 22.15 2.02
C PRO A 362 -10.99 21.26 0.80
N SER A 363 -9.93 21.07 -0.01
CA SER A 363 -9.99 20.24 -1.22
C SER A 363 -10.21 18.76 -0.88
N PHE A 364 -9.56 18.27 0.18
CA PHE A 364 -9.70 16.89 0.62
C PHE A 364 -11.10 16.61 1.16
N ARG A 365 -11.65 17.50 2.00
CA ARG A 365 -13.01 17.35 2.53
C ARG A 365 -14.06 17.39 1.42
N ALA A 366 -13.90 18.28 0.43
CA ALA A 366 -14.77 18.32 -0.74
C ALA A 366 -14.70 17.02 -1.55
N ALA A 367 -13.51 16.44 -1.74
CA ALA A 367 -13.34 15.14 -2.41
C ALA A 367 -14.00 13.98 -1.62
N PHE A 368 -13.88 13.98 -0.29
CA PHE A 368 -14.53 13.00 0.59
C PHE A 368 -16.07 13.08 0.52
N GLU A 369 -16.63 14.29 0.49
CA GLU A 369 -18.09 14.46 0.33
C GLU A 369 -18.60 13.99 -1.04
N ARG A 370 -17.79 14.14 -2.10
CA ARG A 370 -18.09 13.62 -3.44
C ARG A 370 -17.92 12.11 -3.60
N ARG A 371 -17.64 11.39 -2.50
CA ARG A 371 -17.37 9.94 -2.49
C ARG A 371 -16.21 9.53 -3.41
N GLU A 372 -15.16 10.35 -3.49
CA GLU A 372 -13.98 9.98 -4.26
C GLU A 372 -13.25 8.74 -3.71
N ASP A 373 -13.50 8.34 -2.45
CA ASP A 373 -13.08 7.07 -1.86
C ASP A 373 -13.57 5.86 -2.69
N ALA A 374 -14.73 5.99 -3.30
CA ALA A 374 -15.36 4.94 -4.09
C ALA A 374 -14.87 4.88 -5.54
N THR A 375 -14.40 5.99 -6.10
CA THR A 375 -14.15 6.16 -7.54
C THR A 375 -12.68 6.38 -7.87
N ASN A 376 -11.93 7.04 -6.99
CA ASN A 376 -10.54 7.44 -7.20
C ASN A 376 -9.60 6.59 -6.32
N PRO A 377 -8.85 5.65 -6.92
CA PRO A 377 -7.96 4.76 -6.17
C PRO A 377 -6.82 5.51 -5.45
N THR A 378 -6.34 6.63 -5.99
CA THR A 378 -5.31 7.44 -5.32
C THR A 378 -5.90 8.12 -4.08
N PHE A 379 -7.12 8.64 -4.17
CA PHE A 379 -7.79 9.25 -3.01
C PHE A 379 -8.07 8.22 -1.91
N LEU A 380 -8.54 7.02 -2.28
CA LEU A 380 -8.70 5.92 -1.32
C LEU A 380 -7.37 5.54 -0.66
N ALA A 381 -6.29 5.46 -1.43
CA ALA A 381 -4.97 5.16 -0.90
C ALA A 381 -4.47 6.25 0.08
N LEU A 382 -4.69 7.52 -0.26
CA LEU A 382 -4.38 8.66 0.58
C LEU A 382 -5.18 8.61 1.89
N LEU A 383 -6.51 8.49 1.79
CA LEU A 383 -7.41 8.37 2.94
C LEU A 383 -6.99 7.23 3.88
N ALA A 384 -6.75 6.04 3.33
CA ALA A 384 -6.33 4.87 4.11
C ALA A 384 -4.98 5.11 4.79
N SER A 385 -3.99 5.68 4.10
CA SER A 385 -2.68 5.99 4.69
C SER A 385 -2.75 7.08 5.78
N MET A 386 -3.62 8.09 5.62
CA MET A 386 -3.85 9.14 6.61
C MET A 386 -4.47 8.57 7.89
N ILE A 387 -5.54 7.78 7.75
CA ILE A 387 -6.19 7.10 8.89
C ILE A 387 -5.19 6.15 9.55
N GLY A 388 -4.45 5.36 8.78
CA GLY A 388 -3.41 4.48 9.31
C GLY A 388 -2.36 5.23 10.14
N THR A 389 -1.96 6.43 9.69
CA THR A 389 -0.99 7.28 10.41
C THR A 389 -1.59 7.76 11.71
N LEU A 390 -2.81 8.32 11.68
CA LEU A 390 -3.51 8.75 12.90
C LEU A 390 -3.67 7.60 13.91
N VAL A 391 -4.05 6.41 13.46
CA VAL A 391 -4.25 5.24 14.34
C VAL A 391 -2.92 4.79 14.94
N ALA A 392 -1.83 4.85 14.16
CA ALA A 392 -0.50 4.46 14.61
C ALA A 392 0.07 5.47 15.62
N SER A 393 -0.09 6.77 15.34
CA SER A 393 0.32 7.86 16.21
C SER A 393 -0.57 7.96 17.45
N PHE A 394 -1.89 7.91 17.35
CA PHE A 394 -2.82 8.10 18.47
C PHE A 394 -3.76 6.89 18.65
N PRO A 395 -3.25 5.73 19.10
CA PRO A 395 -4.01 4.47 19.16
C PRO A 395 -5.22 4.50 20.13
N ARG A 396 -5.32 5.53 20.97
CA ARG A 396 -6.46 5.76 21.87
C ARG A 396 -7.65 6.40 21.16
N ARG A 397 -7.45 7.19 20.10
CA ARG A 397 -8.51 7.93 19.38
C ARG A 397 -9.48 6.99 18.65
N PRO A 398 -9.02 5.98 17.89
CA PRO A 398 -9.94 5.04 17.25
C PRO A 398 -10.82 4.31 18.25
N LYS A 399 -10.31 3.98 19.45
CA LYS A 399 -11.12 3.33 20.50
C LYS A 399 -12.27 4.19 21.02
N LEU A 400 -12.21 5.51 20.85
CA LEU A 400 -13.29 6.42 21.25
C LEU A 400 -14.44 6.41 20.24
N HIS A 401 -14.15 6.16 18.97
CA HIS A 401 -15.14 6.18 17.89
C HIS A 401 -15.67 4.78 17.59
N LEU A 402 -14.79 3.76 17.61
CA LEU A 402 -15.11 2.37 17.31
C LEU A 402 -15.77 1.67 18.51
N LYS A 403 -17.09 1.79 18.60
CA LYS A 403 -17.88 1.28 19.74
C LYS A 403 -18.65 0.01 19.43
N THR A 404 -18.85 -0.35 18.16
CA THR A 404 -19.70 -1.50 17.82
C THR A 404 -18.99 -2.83 18.12
N GLU A 405 -19.75 -3.86 18.49
CA GLU A 405 -19.19 -5.18 18.77
C GLU A 405 -18.53 -5.82 17.53
N ALA A 406 -19.04 -5.50 16.33
CA ALA A 406 -18.44 -5.93 15.06
C ALA A 406 -17.08 -5.27 14.79
N GLU A 407 -16.94 -3.96 15.04
CA GLU A 407 -15.65 -3.26 14.92
C GLU A 407 -14.63 -3.75 15.95
N LYS A 408 -15.06 -3.98 17.20
CA LYS A 408 -14.16 -4.51 18.24
C LYS A 408 -13.67 -5.91 17.89
N ALA A 409 -14.52 -6.74 17.28
CA ALA A 409 -14.12 -8.06 16.79
C ALA A 409 -13.18 -7.97 15.57
N ALA A 410 -13.43 -7.05 14.64
CA ALA A 410 -12.60 -6.84 13.45
C ALA A 410 -11.23 -6.22 13.79
N PHE A 411 -11.18 -5.33 14.79
CA PHE A 411 -9.99 -4.58 15.20
C PHE A 411 -9.74 -4.71 16.71
N PRO A 412 -9.31 -5.90 17.19
CA PRO A 412 -9.08 -6.11 18.62
C PRO A 412 -7.99 -5.20 19.18
N HIS A 413 -7.02 -4.80 18.35
CA HIS A 413 -5.93 -3.90 18.69
C HIS A 413 -5.72 -2.85 17.60
N SER A 414 -5.24 -1.65 17.95
CA SER A 414 -5.00 -0.56 16.99
C SER A 414 -4.07 -0.96 15.85
N VAL A 415 -3.07 -1.81 16.13
CA VAL A 415 -2.14 -2.35 15.12
C VAL A 415 -2.86 -3.14 14.02
N ALA A 416 -3.97 -3.83 14.34
CA ALA A 416 -4.76 -4.53 13.33
C ALA A 416 -5.42 -3.53 12.36
N LEU A 417 -5.95 -2.42 12.89
CA LEU A 417 -6.49 -1.33 12.08
C LEU A 417 -5.41 -0.63 11.26
N VAL A 418 -4.20 -0.39 11.81
CA VAL A 418 -3.09 0.17 11.03
C VAL A 418 -2.68 -0.78 9.88
N THR A 419 -2.55 -2.08 10.16
CA THR A 419 -2.21 -3.08 9.14
C THR A 419 -3.27 -3.10 8.04
N ARG A 420 -4.55 -3.01 8.42
CA ARG A 420 -5.66 -2.93 7.46
C ARG A 420 -5.57 -1.68 6.58
N CYS A 421 -5.33 -0.52 7.19
CA CYS A 421 -5.16 0.75 6.49
C CYS A 421 -3.98 0.69 5.50
N HIS A 422 -2.87 0.08 5.92
CA HIS A 422 -1.70 -0.16 5.07
C HIS A 422 -2.05 -1.05 3.86
N ASP A 423 -2.70 -2.18 4.09
CA ASP A 423 -3.10 -3.12 3.03
C ASP A 423 -4.03 -2.46 2.01
N VAL A 424 -5.04 -1.71 2.48
CA VAL A 424 -5.98 -0.99 1.61
C VAL A 424 -5.24 0.09 0.81
N ALA A 425 -4.34 0.84 1.43
CA ALA A 425 -3.55 1.84 0.73
C ALA A 425 -2.70 1.22 -0.38
N VAL A 426 -1.96 0.14 -0.09
CA VAL A 426 -1.13 -0.57 -1.08
C VAL A 426 -1.98 -1.16 -2.21
N GLN A 427 -3.11 -1.79 -1.88
CA GLN A 427 -4.02 -2.36 -2.89
C GLN A 427 -4.65 -1.28 -3.78
N ALA A 428 -5.03 -0.14 -3.19
CA ALA A 428 -5.64 0.97 -3.90
C ALA A 428 -4.65 1.63 -4.89
N ARG A 429 -3.37 1.75 -4.54
CA ARG A 429 -2.31 2.20 -5.47
C ARG A 429 -2.24 1.32 -6.73
N GLY A 430 -2.28 -0.01 -6.56
CA GLY A 430 -2.32 -1.00 -7.64
C GLY A 430 -0.95 -1.36 -8.24
N VAL A 431 -0.84 -2.51 -8.91
CA VAL A 431 0.44 -3.13 -9.35
C VAL A 431 1.26 -2.37 -10.42
N GLY A 432 0.79 -1.21 -10.89
CA GLY A 432 1.45 -0.37 -11.89
C GLY A 432 1.40 1.12 -11.52
N TYR A 433 1.34 1.45 -10.22
CA TYR A 433 1.25 2.85 -9.76
C TYR A 433 2.50 3.69 -10.10
N LEU A 434 3.62 3.04 -10.45
CA LEU A 434 4.83 3.70 -10.93
C LEU A 434 4.81 3.97 -12.45
N ASP A 435 3.93 3.31 -13.21
CA ASP A 435 3.81 3.50 -14.67
C ASP A 435 3.03 4.78 -15.02
N ARG A 436 2.41 5.43 -14.02
CA ARG A 436 1.70 6.71 -14.15
C ARG A 436 2.58 7.86 -13.67
N SER A 437 2.36 9.05 -14.23
CA SER A 437 2.95 10.28 -13.69
C SER A 437 2.48 10.47 -12.24
N ALA A 438 3.43 10.48 -11.30
CA ALA A 438 3.10 10.60 -9.88
C ALA A 438 2.68 12.04 -9.56
N THR A 439 1.65 12.15 -8.73
CA THR A 439 1.17 13.42 -8.18
C THR A 439 1.78 13.68 -6.80
N VAL A 440 1.57 14.87 -6.27
CA VAL A 440 1.96 15.20 -4.87
C VAL A 440 1.28 14.25 -3.87
N TYR A 441 0.04 13.82 -4.15
CA TYR A 441 -0.64 12.84 -3.30
C TYR A 441 -0.03 11.43 -3.38
N ASP A 442 0.54 11.03 -4.52
CA ASP A 442 1.27 9.75 -4.62
C ASP A 442 2.50 9.74 -3.72
N ALA A 443 3.24 10.85 -3.71
CA ALA A 443 4.38 11.03 -2.82
C ALA A 443 3.94 11.14 -1.34
N ALA A 444 2.81 11.79 -1.06
CA ALA A 444 2.25 11.90 0.29
C ALA A 444 1.79 10.55 0.84
N ILE A 445 1.16 9.70 0.01
CA ILE A 445 0.80 8.33 0.38
C ILE A 445 2.03 7.56 0.85
N SER A 446 3.14 7.64 0.09
CA SER A 446 4.40 7.01 0.50
C SER A 446 4.89 7.58 1.83
N TYR A 447 4.84 8.90 2.02
CA TYR A 447 5.25 9.51 3.30
C TYR A 447 4.41 9.01 4.49
N PHE A 448 3.08 8.96 4.37
CA PHE A 448 2.20 8.43 5.42
C PHE A 448 2.43 6.94 5.69
N LEU A 449 2.60 6.11 4.65
CA LEU A 449 2.95 4.69 4.84
C LEU A 449 4.30 4.52 5.54
N ALA A 450 5.22 5.47 5.33
CA ALA A 450 6.48 5.54 6.06
C ALA A 450 6.25 5.79 7.56
N LEU A 451 5.46 6.81 7.90
CA LEU A 451 5.09 7.13 9.28
C LEU A 451 4.38 5.95 9.97
N CYS A 452 3.36 5.37 9.34
CA CYS A 452 2.69 4.15 9.84
C CYS A 452 3.69 3.05 10.20
N SER A 453 4.65 2.81 9.29
CA SER A 453 5.67 1.79 9.48
C SER A 453 6.64 2.16 10.61
N GLY A 454 6.97 3.45 10.75
CA GLY A 454 7.81 3.98 11.82
C GLY A 454 7.20 3.79 13.21
N TYR A 455 5.92 4.15 13.40
CA TYR A 455 5.24 3.99 14.69
C TYR A 455 5.04 2.52 15.10
N ILE A 456 4.99 1.58 14.14
CA ILE A 456 4.99 0.13 14.42
C ILE A 456 6.44 -0.44 14.50
N TYR A 457 7.46 0.41 14.59
CA TYR A 457 8.88 0.03 14.68
C TYR A 457 9.41 -0.80 13.50
N ASN A 458 8.74 -0.76 12.35
CA ASN A 458 9.26 -1.34 11.12
C ASN A 458 10.13 -0.33 10.36
N ILE A 459 11.32 -0.06 10.91
CA ILE A 459 12.23 0.98 10.41
C ILE A 459 12.68 0.72 8.97
N ARG A 460 12.87 -0.54 8.56
CA ARG A 460 13.22 -0.88 7.17
C ARG A 460 12.14 -0.44 6.20
N ARG A 461 10.88 -0.78 6.49
CA ARG A 461 9.72 -0.40 5.67
C ARG A 461 9.51 1.12 5.68
N CYS A 462 9.66 1.76 6.84
CA CYS A 462 9.64 3.21 6.98
C CYS A 462 10.65 3.88 6.03
N ARG A 463 11.90 3.43 6.04
CA ARG A 463 12.97 3.98 5.19
C ARG A 463 12.68 3.83 3.70
N VAL A 464 12.18 2.67 3.27
CA VAL A 464 11.82 2.42 1.86
C VAL A 464 10.73 3.40 1.41
N TYR A 465 9.68 3.57 2.21
CA TYR A 465 8.59 4.49 1.88
C TYR A 465 8.99 5.97 1.93
N LEU A 466 9.84 6.38 2.88
CA LEU A 466 10.42 7.72 2.89
C LEU A 466 11.25 7.95 1.61
N ALA A 467 12.11 6.99 1.24
CA ALA A 467 12.94 7.06 0.04
C ALA A 467 12.08 7.13 -1.23
N GLU A 468 11.00 6.36 -1.29
CA GLU A 468 10.03 6.41 -2.37
C GLU A 468 9.38 7.80 -2.48
N SER A 469 8.86 8.36 -1.38
CA SER A 469 8.25 9.69 -1.34
C SER A 469 9.21 10.77 -1.85
N ARG A 470 10.45 10.76 -1.35
CA ARG A 470 11.49 11.67 -1.78
C ARG A 470 11.85 11.50 -3.26
N THR A 471 11.99 10.26 -3.71
CA THR A 471 12.33 9.97 -5.10
C THR A 471 11.23 10.47 -6.04
N MET A 472 9.95 10.32 -5.66
CA MET A 472 8.84 10.87 -6.42
C MET A 472 8.91 12.41 -6.51
N LEU A 473 9.18 13.10 -5.40
CA LEU A 473 9.35 14.56 -5.41
C LEU A 473 10.43 15.04 -6.38
N HIS A 474 11.57 14.34 -6.43
CA HIS A 474 12.69 14.70 -7.30
C HIS A 474 12.49 14.28 -8.76
N VAL A 475 12.09 13.04 -9.03
CA VAL A 475 11.97 12.50 -10.40
C VAL A 475 10.89 13.20 -11.20
N TYR A 476 9.78 13.56 -10.54
CA TYR A 476 8.68 14.27 -11.17
C TYR A 476 8.78 15.80 -11.05
N ASP A 477 9.91 16.29 -10.52
CA ASP A 477 10.23 17.72 -10.38
C ASP A 477 9.10 18.55 -9.72
N LEU A 478 8.38 17.92 -8.78
CA LEU A 478 7.14 18.44 -8.20
C LEU A 478 7.36 19.76 -7.44
N CYS A 479 8.59 20.00 -6.98
CA CYS A 479 8.97 21.21 -6.26
C CYS A 479 9.44 22.36 -7.17
N ARG A 480 9.86 22.09 -8.42
CA ARG A 480 10.66 23.00 -9.27
C ARG A 480 9.91 23.59 -10.46
N GLN A 481 8.62 23.29 -10.65
CA GLN A 481 7.74 24.06 -11.55
C GLN A 481 7.81 25.60 -11.32
N SER A 482 8.45 26.02 -10.22
CA SER A 482 8.68 27.40 -9.77
C SER A 482 9.92 28.14 -10.31
N THR A 483 10.99 27.49 -10.83
CA THR A 483 12.31 28.19 -10.91
C THR A 483 12.72 28.72 -12.28
N MET A 484 12.02 28.38 -13.38
CA MET A 484 12.46 28.74 -14.75
C MET A 484 11.69 29.89 -15.43
N ARG A 485 10.95 30.72 -14.67
CA ARG A 485 10.30 31.93 -15.20
C ARG A 485 10.68 33.17 -14.38
N SER A 486 11.88 33.71 -14.61
CA SER A 486 12.18 35.12 -14.34
C SER A 486 12.41 35.84 -15.70
N PRO A 487 11.75 36.98 -15.97
CA PRO A 487 11.86 37.70 -17.23
C PRO A 487 12.98 38.75 -17.14
N PHE A 488 14.25 38.34 -17.21
CA PHE A 488 15.35 39.28 -17.45
C PHE A 488 16.36 38.69 -18.43
N GLY A 489 16.52 39.40 -19.56
CA GLY A 489 17.25 38.94 -20.73
C GLY A 489 18.76 39.18 -20.70
N GLY A 490 19.49 38.25 -21.34
CA GLY A 490 20.79 38.42 -22.02
C GLY A 490 22.05 38.58 -21.15
N PRO A 491 23.27 38.38 -21.71
CA PRO A 491 23.59 38.34 -23.14
C PRO A 491 24.36 37.09 -23.65
N THR A 492 24.28 36.96 -24.97
CA THR A 492 24.97 36.11 -25.95
C THR A 492 26.42 35.68 -25.66
N SER A 493 26.75 34.43 -26.02
CA SER A 493 28.03 34.07 -26.67
C SER A 493 27.93 32.74 -27.44
N PRO A 494 28.79 32.52 -28.46
CA PRO A 494 28.39 31.88 -29.71
C PRO A 494 29.06 30.51 -29.96
N ILE A 495 28.44 29.75 -30.87
CA ILE A 495 29.03 28.65 -31.67
C ILE A 495 29.53 27.43 -30.87
N SER A 496 28.77 26.33 -30.97
CA SER A 496 29.35 25.07 -31.47
C SER A 496 28.25 24.19 -32.06
N SER A 497 28.40 23.98 -33.36
CA SER A 497 27.58 23.19 -34.26
C SER A 497 27.95 21.71 -34.20
N SER A 498 27.03 20.86 -33.76
CA SER A 498 26.93 19.46 -34.19
C SER A 498 25.52 18.93 -33.95
N SER A 499 24.57 19.43 -34.74
CA SER A 499 23.21 18.89 -34.81
C SER A 499 23.02 18.11 -36.11
N GLY A 500 22.69 16.82 -35.99
CA GLY A 500 22.22 15.98 -37.08
C GLY A 500 21.20 14.95 -36.58
N VAL A 501 19.92 15.31 -36.73
CA VAL A 501 18.73 14.42 -36.83
C VAL A 501 18.29 13.71 -35.54
N SER A 502 17.21 14.15 -34.88
CA SER A 502 15.85 14.07 -35.40
C SER A 502 14.94 15.14 -34.79
N GLN A 503 14.35 15.95 -35.68
CA GLN A 503 13.18 16.76 -35.38
C GLN A 503 11.97 15.84 -35.23
N ASP A 504 11.29 15.94 -34.10
CA ASP A 504 9.83 15.78 -34.08
C ASP A 504 9.26 16.91 -33.21
N ARG A 505 8.87 18.00 -33.88
CA ARG A 505 8.11 19.11 -33.30
C ARG A 505 6.72 19.07 -33.89
N LEU A 506 5.72 18.67 -33.11
CA LEU A 506 4.35 19.18 -33.26
C LEU A 506 3.50 18.88 -32.02
N SER A 507 3.60 19.80 -31.05
CA SER A 507 2.57 20.29 -30.12
C SER A 507 3.28 20.81 -28.88
N GLY A 508 3.58 22.12 -28.83
CA GLY A 508 4.02 22.74 -27.59
C GLY A 508 2.90 22.60 -26.55
N PRO A 509 3.19 22.26 -25.27
CA PRO A 509 2.15 22.29 -24.28
C PRO A 509 1.72 23.75 -24.14
N ALA A 510 0.44 24.01 -24.40
CA ALA A 510 -0.23 25.20 -23.91
C ALA A 510 0.20 25.41 -22.45
N GLU A 511 0.61 26.63 -22.09
CA GLU A 511 1.06 26.95 -20.74
C GLU A 511 0.00 26.51 -19.72
N THR A 512 0.18 25.34 -19.12
CA THR A 512 -0.72 24.86 -18.08
C THR A 512 -0.52 25.78 -16.88
N PRO A 513 -1.59 26.44 -16.39
CA PRO A 513 -1.49 27.30 -15.21
C PRO A 513 -1.00 26.44 -14.03
N VAL A 514 -0.01 26.97 -13.30
CA VAL A 514 0.56 26.29 -12.12
C VAL A 514 -0.53 26.19 -11.05
N ASP A 515 -0.84 24.97 -10.61
CA ASP A 515 -1.77 24.76 -9.49
C ASP A 515 -1.03 25.12 -8.19
N LEU A 516 -1.38 26.26 -7.60
CA LEU A 516 -0.72 26.77 -6.40
C LEU A 516 -0.94 25.84 -5.19
N ILE A 517 -2.05 25.09 -5.15
CA ILE A 517 -2.28 24.09 -4.09
C ILE A 517 -1.25 22.97 -4.22
N GLU A 518 -1.06 22.42 -5.43
CA GLU A 518 -0.08 21.36 -5.64
C GLU A 518 1.35 21.86 -5.34
N GLN A 519 1.65 23.10 -5.73
CA GLN A 519 2.95 23.72 -5.46
C GLN A 519 3.25 23.84 -3.96
N GLU A 520 2.31 24.38 -3.17
CA GLU A 520 2.50 24.52 -1.72
C GLU A 520 2.55 23.15 -1.02
N LEU A 521 1.70 22.19 -1.44
CA LEU A 521 1.76 20.83 -0.90
C LEU A 521 3.09 20.14 -1.21
N ALA A 522 3.67 20.35 -2.40
CA ALA A 522 4.97 19.79 -2.76
C ALA A 522 6.09 20.36 -1.88
N ARG A 523 6.09 21.67 -1.62
CA ARG A 523 7.04 22.32 -0.70
C ARG A 523 6.92 21.77 0.72
N ARG A 524 5.69 21.67 1.23
CA ARG A 524 5.41 21.08 2.55
C ARG A 524 5.89 19.63 2.62
N LEU A 525 5.65 18.84 1.57
CA LEU A 525 6.04 17.42 1.54
C LEU A 525 7.56 17.25 1.51
N PHE A 526 8.26 18.10 0.76
CA PHE A 526 9.71 18.12 0.73
C PHE A 526 10.28 18.35 2.14
N TYR A 527 9.81 19.39 2.82
CA TYR A 527 10.34 19.78 4.12
C TYR A 527 9.94 18.84 5.26
N VAL A 528 8.74 18.25 5.23
CA VAL A 528 8.33 17.25 6.23
C VAL A 528 9.09 15.93 6.04
N THR A 529 9.40 15.57 4.79
CA THR A 529 10.29 14.43 4.49
C THR A 529 11.71 14.70 4.98
N LEU A 530 12.22 15.91 4.77
CA LEU A 530 13.52 16.36 5.29
C LEU A 530 13.59 16.24 6.83
N ALA A 531 12.60 16.79 7.52
CA ALA A 531 12.50 16.73 8.97
C ALA A 531 12.40 15.27 9.48
N GLY A 532 11.63 14.43 8.79
CA GLY A 532 11.52 13.00 9.11
C GLY A 532 12.86 12.25 9.03
N TYR A 533 13.65 12.49 7.99
CA TYR A 533 14.99 11.89 7.88
C TYR A 533 15.93 12.33 8.98
N LYS A 534 15.94 13.63 9.27
CA LYS A 534 16.80 14.20 10.31
C LYS A 534 16.41 13.70 11.70
N SER A 535 15.12 13.57 11.97
CA SER A 535 14.61 12.97 13.20
C SER A 535 15.08 11.52 13.36
N LEU A 536 14.95 10.70 12.31
CA LEU A 536 15.43 9.30 12.34
C LEU A 536 16.96 9.21 12.58
N GLN A 537 17.72 10.14 12.01
CA GLN A 537 19.18 10.21 12.22
C GLN A 537 19.52 10.56 13.67
N GLN A 538 18.82 11.55 14.26
CA GLN A 538 19.04 12.00 15.63
C GLN A 538 18.70 10.92 16.67
N VAL A 539 17.72 10.04 16.37
CA VAL A 539 17.32 8.91 17.25
C VAL A 539 18.29 7.71 17.14
N GLY A 540 19.43 7.85 16.43
CA GLY A 540 20.48 6.83 16.42
C GLY A 540 20.27 5.71 15.40
N SER A 541 19.43 5.93 14.37
CA SER A 541 19.22 4.94 13.32
C SER A 541 20.44 4.84 12.39
N SER A 542 21.39 3.97 12.74
CA SER A 542 22.73 3.84 12.15
C SER A 542 22.82 2.99 10.87
N ASP A 543 21.76 2.26 10.51
CA ASP A 543 21.76 1.41 9.31
C ASP A 543 21.60 2.25 8.03
N THR A 544 22.71 2.44 7.31
CA THR A 544 22.85 3.14 6.02
C THR A 544 22.35 4.61 6.03
N PRO A 545 23.25 5.62 5.90
CA PRO A 545 22.83 7.01 5.80
C PRO A 545 22.00 7.22 4.54
N ILE A 546 20.79 7.76 4.69
CA ILE A 546 20.01 8.20 3.54
C ILE A 546 20.58 9.57 3.13
N TYR A 547 21.31 9.58 2.02
CA TYR A 547 22.00 10.77 1.53
C TYR A 547 21.00 11.81 1.04
N LEU A 548 20.79 12.86 1.84
CA LEU A 548 20.18 14.09 1.36
C LEU A 548 21.30 14.94 0.75
N PRO A 549 21.27 15.22 -0.57
CA PRO A 549 22.29 16.03 -1.20
C PRO A 549 22.29 17.41 -0.55
N PRO A 550 23.46 17.93 -0.15
CA PRO A 550 23.55 19.28 0.38
C PRO A 550 23.19 20.30 -0.69
N GLU A 551 22.75 21.48 -0.27
CA GLU A 551 22.49 22.57 -1.19
C GLU A 551 23.75 22.93 -1.97
N THR A 552 23.62 23.06 -3.29
CA THR A 552 24.67 23.57 -4.15
C THR A 552 24.20 24.88 -4.80
N PRO A 553 25.11 25.76 -5.26
CA PRO A 553 24.70 26.97 -5.98
C PRO A 553 23.76 26.70 -7.16
N THR A 554 23.88 25.53 -7.79
CA THR A 554 23.10 25.07 -8.95
C THR A 554 21.82 24.31 -8.57
N GLU A 555 21.77 23.73 -7.37
CA GLU A 555 20.65 22.91 -6.89
C GLU A 555 20.35 23.27 -5.43
N ARG A 556 19.51 24.30 -5.26
CA ARG A 556 19.02 24.75 -3.95
C ARG A 556 17.72 24.04 -3.60
N TYR A 557 17.45 23.91 -2.30
CA TYR A 557 16.14 23.45 -1.84
C TYR A 557 15.04 24.44 -2.26
N PRO A 558 13.79 23.94 -2.41
CA PRO A 558 12.65 24.82 -2.68
C PRO A 558 12.51 25.87 -1.56
N PRO A 559 11.88 27.02 -1.83
CA PRO A 559 11.59 27.99 -0.76
C PRO A 559 10.67 27.37 0.30
N LEU A 560 10.75 27.88 1.54
CA LEU A 560 9.83 27.51 2.60
C LEU A 560 8.37 27.70 2.17
N PRO A 561 7.43 26.83 2.60
CA PRO A 561 6.02 27.02 2.37
C PRO A 561 5.53 28.38 2.83
N LEU A 562 4.52 28.90 2.14
CA LEU A 562 3.87 30.15 2.54
C LEU A 562 3.24 30.00 3.93
N GLU A 563 3.42 31.01 4.78
CA GLU A 563 2.81 31.09 6.11
C GLU A 563 1.33 31.52 6.02
N VAL A 564 0.56 30.76 5.22
CA VAL A 564 -0.85 30.98 4.93
C VAL A 564 -1.61 29.67 5.15
N ASP A 565 -2.76 29.73 5.82
CA ASP A 565 -3.61 28.57 6.08
C ASP A 565 -4.32 28.06 4.81
N ASP A 566 -4.64 26.77 4.77
CA ASP A 566 -5.22 26.10 3.60
C ASP A 566 -6.50 26.78 3.08
N GLU A 567 -7.33 27.33 3.96
CA GLU A 567 -8.58 27.99 3.57
C GLU A 567 -8.38 29.22 2.67
N PHE A 568 -7.17 29.79 2.64
CA PHE A 568 -6.81 30.97 1.84
C PHE A 568 -5.93 30.62 0.63
N ILE A 569 -5.68 29.34 0.36
CA ILE A 569 -4.89 28.88 -0.79
C ILE A 569 -5.82 28.26 -1.83
N PHE A 570 -5.90 28.89 -3.00
CA PHE A 570 -6.69 28.41 -4.12
C PHE A 570 -5.79 27.97 -5.27
N ARG A 571 -6.32 27.17 -6.20
CA ARG A 571 -5.54 26.68 -7.37
C ARG A 571 -4.92 27.80 -8.20
N THR A 572 -5.56 28.97 -8.22
CA THR A 572 -5.20 30.09 -9.10
C THR A 572 -4.58 31.28 -8.39
N HIS A 573 -4.83 31.45 -7.09
CA HIS A 573 -4.37 32.60 -6.31
C HIS A 573 -4.26 32.24 -4.81
N VAL A 574 -3.57 33.09 -4.06
CA VAL A 574 -3.46 32.99 -2.59
C VAL A 574 -4.01 34.28 -2.00
N GLU A 575 -4.94 34.15 -1.05
CA GLU A 575 -5.47 35.27 -0.28
C GLU A 575 -4.57 35.57 0.93
N PRO A 576 -4.54 36.82 1.43
CA PRO A 576 -3.71 37.18 2.56
C PRO A 576 -4.20 36.52 3.86
N GLN A 577 -3.27 36.01 4.66
CA GLN A 577 -3.57 35.51 6.00
C GLN A 577 -4.19 36.64 6.87
N PRO A 578 -5.28 36.37 7.61
CA PRO A 578 -5.87 37.35 8.51
C PRO A 578 -4.89 37.86 9.57
N ALA A 579 -4.83 39.19 9.78
CA ALA A 579 -3.84 39.81 10.66
C ALA A 579 -3.98 39.43 12.15
N ASN A 580 -5.18 39.02 12.58
CA ASN A 580 -5.46 38.56 13.94
C ASN A 580 -5.19 37.06 14.15
N ARG A 581 -4.68 36.34 13.13
CA ARG A 581 -4.54 34.89 13.17
C ARG A 581 -3.18 34.43 12.66
N VAL A 582 -2.39 33.84 13.54
CA VAL A 582 -1.13 33.19 13.19
C VAL A 582 -1.39 31.93 12.36
N SER A 583 -0.78 31.82 11.18
CA SER A 583 -0.91 30.62 10.35
C SER A 583 -0.27 29.41 11.02
N GLN A 584 -0.87 28.23 10.85
CA GLN A 584 -0.29 26.96 11.28
C GLN A 584 1.03 26.67 10.57
N LEU A 585 1.26 27.22 9.38
CA LEU A 585 2.51 27.04 8.66
C LEU A 585 3.69 27.77 9.31
N VAL A 586 3.45 28.75 10.20
CA VAL A 586 4.51 29.41 10.99
C VAL A 586 5.20 28.40 11.92
N GLY A 587 4.42 27.55 12.59
CA GLY A 587 4.96 26.52 13.48
C GLY A 587 5.73 25.45 12.70
N PHE A 588 5.18 25.01 11.57
CA PHE A 588 5.86 24.10 10.65
C PHE A 588 7.19 24.67 10.15
N ASN A 589 7.20 25.90 9.63
CA ASN A 589 8.40 26.56 9.12
C ASN A 589 9.45 26.79 10.20
N THR A 590 9.03 27.11 11.43
CA THR A 590 9.93 27.22 12.57
C THR A 590 10.63 25.89 12.85
N ASN A 591 9.90 24.78 12.85
CA ASN A 591 10.50 23.46 13.03
C ASN A 591 11.47 23.10 11.88
N VAL A 592 11.12 23.46 10.64
CA VAL A 592 12.02 23.29 9.49
C VAL A 592 13.31 24.09 9.66
N ARG A 593 13.26 25.32 10.19
CA ARG A 593 14.44 26.14 10.49
C ARG A 593 15.33 25.49 11.56
N VAL A 594 14.73 24.90 12.60
CA VAL A 594 15.44 24.11 13.62
C VAL A 594 16.24 22.98 12.97
N TYR A 595 15.59 22.11 12.18
CA TYR A 595 16.31 21.03 11.51
C TYR A 595 17.33 21.53 10.50
N SER A 596 17.07 22.66 9.84
CA SER A 596 17.99 23.27 8.86
C SER A 596 19.21 23.91 9.49
N SER A 597 19.22 24.13 10.82
CA SER A 597 20.32 24.80 11.53
C SER A 597 21.69 24.12 11.39
N TYR A 598 21.69 22.82 11.08
CA TYR A 598 22.90 22.01 10.91
C TYR A 598 23.07 21.46 9.48
N ASN A 599 22.43 22.05 8.47
CA ASN A 599 22.63 21.67 7.05
C ASN A 599 24.12 21.67 6.65
N SER A 600 24.87 22.67 7.08
CA SER A 600 26.31 22.79 6.82
C SER A 600 27.10 21.62 7.41
N LEU A 601 26.72 21.15 8.60
CA LEU A 601 27.31 19.95 9.20
C LEU A 601 26.96 18.69 8.40
N SER A 602 25.70 18.51 8.01
CA SER A 602 25.30 17.38 7.18
C SER A 602 26.04 17.34 5.84
N ALA A 603 26.21 18.50 5.19
CA ALA A 603 26.99 18.62 3.96
C ALA A 603 28.44 18.16 4.16
N TRP A 604 29.05 18.57 5.28
CA TRP A 604 30.40 18.20 5.65
C TRP A 604 30.54 16.69 5.86
N GLU A 605 29.60 16.06 6.55
CA GLU A 605 29.62 14.62 6.80
C GLU A 605 29.44 13.78 5.54
N ILE A 606 28.69 14.29 4.57
CA ILE A 606 28.54 13.62 3.28
C ILE A 606 29.87 13.65 2.51
N ALA A 607 30.60 14.77 2.59
CA ALA A 607 31.87 14.93 1.91
C ALA A 607 33.03 14.16 2.57
N PHE A 608 33.06 14.12 3.91
CA PHE A 608 34.24 13.65 4.68
C PHE A 608 33.94 12.47 5.63
N GLY A 609 32.69 12.02 5.73
CA GLY A 609 32.25 11.00 6.68
C GLY A 609 31.79 11.58 8.03
N SER A 610 30.87 10.88 8.71
CA SER A 610 30.24 11.35 9.97
C SER A 610 31.07 11.14 11.23
N GLY A 611 32.05 10.24 11.19
CA GLY A 611 32.83 9.81 12.36
C GLY A 611 34.34 9.99 12.23
N GLN A 612 34.80 10.72 11.21
CA GLN A 612 36.23 10.97 11.00
C GLN A 612 36.59 12.41 11.35
N ILE A 613 37.76 12.57 11.96
CA ILE A 613 38.35 13.88 12.22
C ILE A 613 39.23 14.22 11.04
N PHE A 614 38.88 15.31 10.34
CA PHE A 614 39.68 15.83 9.25
C PHE A 614 40.42 17.10 9.68
N ASP A 615 39.66 18.09 10.16
CA ASP A 615 40.18 19.32 10.73
C ASP A 615 39.33 19.65 11.97
N TRP A 616 39.86 19.28 13.14
CA TRP A 616 39.18 19.50 14.41
C TRP A 616 38.83 20.97 14.65
N GLY A 617 39.72 21.89 14.25
CA GLY A 617 39.51 23.33 14.41
C GLY A 617 38.30 23.83 13.62
N ARG A 618 38.13 23.36 12.38
CA ARG A 618 36.95 23.69 11.56
C ARG A 618 35.70 22.94 11.99
N GLN A 619 35.80 21.65 12.31
CA GLN A 619 34.66 20.83 12.71
C GLN A 619 34.04 21.33 14.03
N ARG A 620 34.87 21.71 15.01
CA ARG A 620 34.39 22.26 16.30
C ARG A 620 33.71 23.63 16.14
N ALA A 621 34.25 24.49 15.27
CA ALA A 621 33.67 25.81 14.97
C ALA A 621 32.33 25.67 14.25
N LEU A 622 32.24 24.75 13.29
CA LEU A 622 31.01 24.44 12.56
C LEU A 622 29.90 23.91 13.49
N LEU A 623 30.25 22.99 14.42
CA LEU A 623 29.31 22.49 15.42
C LEU A 623 28.78 23.61 16.33
N PHE A 624 29.67 24.52 16.74
CA PHE A 624 29.31 25.68 17.53
C PHE A 624 28.36 26.62 16.75
N GLU A 625 28.64 26.92 15.48
CA GLU A 625 27.76 27.71 14.63
C GLU A 625 26.38 27.07 14.47
N CYS A 626 26.34 25.76 14.19
CA CYS A 626 25.08 25.00 14.06
C CYS A 626 24.23 25.06 15.35
N LEU A 627 24.88 25.04 16.51
CA LEU A 627 24.24 25.17 17.81
C LEU A 627 23.66 26.58 18.02
N GLN A 628 24.41 27.64 17.68
CA GLN A 628 23.89 29.01 17.76
C GLN A 628 22.72 29.23 16.80
N ASN A 629 22.81 28.71 15.57
CA ASN A 629 21.72 28.76 14.60
C ASN A 629 20.47 28.00 15.10
N CYS A 630 20.66 26.86 15.78
CA CYS A 630 19.55 26.09 16.37
C CYS A 630 18.82 26.89 17.48
N LYS A 631 19.57 27.62 18.30
CA LYS A 631 19.01 28.52 19.32
C LYS A 631 18.30 29.71 18.69
N ALA A 632 18.92 30.36 17.71
CA ALA A 632 18.38 31.52 17.02
C ALA A 632 17.11 31.20 16.22
N ALA A 633 16.90 29.94 15.82
CA ALA A 633 15.70 29.51 15.10
C ALA A 633 14.38 29.82 15.83
N LEU A 634 14.42 29.96 17.17
CA LEU A 634 13.23 30.27 17.99
C LEU A 634 13.10 31.76 18.37
N ALA A 635 14.00 32.64 17.91
CA ALA A 635 14.04 34.04 18.36
C ALA A 635 12.79 34.85 17.98
N ASN A 636 12.15 34.52 16.84
CA ASN A 636 11.02 35.27 16.28
C ASN A 636 9.72 34.45 16.30
N VAL A 637 9.58 33.52 17.26
CA VAL A 637 8.37 32.69 17.38
C VAL A 637 7.23 33.53 17.95
N PRO A 638 6.03 33.48 17.35
CA PRO A 638 4.88 34.23 17.83
C PRO A 638 4.44 33.77 19.23
N PRO A 639 3.77 34.63 20.02
CA PRO A 639 3.46 34.35 21.42
C PRO A 639 2.65 33.07 21.62
N GLU A 640 1.74 32.74 20.70
CA GLU A 640 0.90 31.53 20.70
C GLU A 640 1.73 30.25 20.68
N LEU A 641 2.88 30.29 20.02
CA LEU A 641 3.82 29.17 19.88
C LEU A 641 4.99 29.25 20.87
N SER A 642 5.03 30.26 21.74
CA SER A 642 6.08 30.40 22.75
C SER A 642 5.78 29.61 24.03
N LEU A 643 6.83 29.20 24.77
CA LEU A 643 6.68 28.58 26.10
C LEU A 643 6.27 29.57 27.20
N HIS A 644 6.38 30.88 26.96
CA HIS A 644 6.04 31.89 27.96
C HIS A 644 4.52 32.00 28.10
N LEU A 645 4.05 31.97 29.36
CA LEU A 645 2.62 32.00 29.69
C LEU A 645 2.02 33.34 29.27
N HIS A 646 1.36 33.39 28.11
CA HIS A 646 0.59 34.58 27.72
C HIS A 646 -0.80 34.50 28.35
N ARG A 647 -1.14 35.49 29.18
CA ARG A 647 -2.50 35.70 29.67
C ARG A 647 -3.34 36.15 28.48
N ASN A 648 -4.43 35.43 28.19
CA ASN A 648 -5.38 35.76 27.13
C ASN A 648 -5.91 37.19 27.33
N ASP A 649 -5.49 38.11 26.48
CA ASP A 649 -6.25 39.34 26.25
C ASP A 649 -7.25 39.06 25.12
N SER A 650 -8.51 39.31 25.46
CA SER A 650 -9.72 39.13 24.69
C SER A 650 -9.64 39.77 23.29
N ALA A 651 -9.55 38.96 22.23
CA ALA A 651 -9.68 39.45 20.85
C ALA A 651 -10.50 38.60 19.87
N ASP A 652 -10.93 37.38 20.22
CA ASP A 652 -11.65 36.51 19.26
C ASP A 652 -13.11 36.25 19.66
N ALA A 653 -13.93 37.28 19.84
CA ALA A 653 -15.36 37.06 20.14
C ALA A 653 -16.19 36.55 18.93
N ALA A 654 -15.64 36.58 17.71
CA ALA A 654 -16.37 36.33 16.47
C ALA A 654 -16.25 34.92 15.89
N GLU A 655 -15.28 34.10 16.34
CA GLU A 655 -15.08 32.75 15.81
C GLU A 655 -15.85 31.69 16.60
N ASP A 656 -16.38 30.68 15.88
CA ASP A 656 -17.05 29.51 16.43
C ASP A 656 -16.20 28.88 17.58
N PRO A 657 -16.77 28.69 18.79
CA PRO A 657 -16.08 28.10 19.92
C PRO A 657 -15.35 26.79 19.59
N TRP A 658 -15.91 25.94 18.72
CA TRP A 658 -15.28 24.67 18.34
C TRP A 658 -14.01 24.88 17.51
N MET A 659 -14.04 25.81 16.55
CA MET A 659 -12.86 26.15 15.74
C MET A 659 -11.73 26.74 16.59
N ARG A 660 -12.10 27.54 17.60
CA ARG A 660 -11.12 28.13 18.53
C ARG A 660 -10.44 27.06 19.37
N GLU A 661 -11.21 26.14 19.93
CA GLU A 661 -10.68 25.02 20.72
C GLU A 661 -9.76 24.13 19.86
N ARG A 662 -10.21 23.79 18.64
CA ARG A 662 -9.40 23.02 17.69
C ARG A 662 -8.07 23.70 17.41
N ARG A 663 -8.06 25.00 17.11
CA ARG A 663 -6.82 25.75 16.85
C ARG A 663 -5.92 25.83 18.07
N HIS A 664 -6.47 26.04 19.26
CA HIS A 664 -5.71 26.03 20.49
C HIS A 664 -4.95 24.70 20.67
N ILE A 665 -5.64 23.56 20.44
CA ILE A 665 -5.00 22.24 20.44
C ILE A 665 -3.89 22.15 19.39
N GLN A 666 -4.13 22.63 18.16
CA GLN A 666 -3.13 22.61 17.08
C GLN A 666 -1.88 23.42 17.43
N TYR A 667 -2.02 24.61 18.02
CA TYR A 667 -0.88 25.42 18.48
C TYR A 667 -0.11 24.76 19.61
N GLU A 668 -0.78 24.11 20.56
CA GLU A 668 -0.12 23.35 21.63
C GLU A 668 0.69 22.17 21.07
N ILE A 669 0.16 21.46 20.06
CA ILE A 669 0.89 20.39 19.36
C ILE A 669 2.13 20.92 18.64
N GLN A 670 1.99 22.04 17.93
CA GLN A 670 3.12 22.66 17.21
C GLN A 670 4.19 23.18 18.17
N LYS A 671 3.77 23.82 19.25
CA LYS A 671 4.65 24.27 20.34
C LYS A 671 5.44 23.09 20.88
N ALA A 672 4.78 22.01 21.28
CA ALA A 672 5.44 20.79 21.74
C ALA A 672 6.49 20.30 20.74
N ASN A 673 6.11 20.18 19.46
CA ASN A 673 6.98 19.67 18.41
C ASN A 673 8.22 20.55 18.20
N ILE A 674 8.06 21.88 18.08
CA ILE A 674 9.17 22.82 17.85
C ILE A 674 10.20 22.72 18.97
N TYR A 675 9.76 22.76 20.23
CA TYR A 675 10.68 22.75 21.37
C TYR A 675 11.31 21.37 21.59
N VAL A 676 10.58 20.27 21.39
CA VAL A 676 11.17 18.91 21.42
C VAL A 676 12.22 18.76 20.32
N SER A 677 11.91 19.16 19.08
CA SER A 677 12.84 19.07 17.95
C SER A 677 14.08 19.95 18.14
N GLN A 678 13.92 21.15 18.71
CA GLN A 678 15.05 22.04 19.03
C GLN A 678 15.95 21.41 20.08
N LEU A 679 15.36 20.88 21.14
CA LEU A 679 16.08 20.24 22.23
C LEU A 679 16.83 19.00 21.75
N ALA A 680 16.17 18.14 20.96
CA ALA A 680 16.77 16.96 20.36
C ALA A 680 17.95 17.35 19.44
N THR A 681 17.79 18.41 18.64
CA THR A 681 18.85 18.91 17.75
C THR A 681 20.03 19.48 18.55
N ARG A 682 19.78 20.24 19.63
CA ARG A 682 20.83 20.74 20.53
C ARG A 682 21.59 19.59 21.19
N SER A 683 20.86 18.60 21.72
CA SER A 683 21.44 17.39 22.32
C SER A 683 22.31 16.63 21.31
N TYR A 684 21.80 16.44 20.09
CA TYR A 684 22.53 15.76 19.01
C TYR A 684 23.85 16.47 18.66
N LEU A 685 23.84 17.79 18.53
CA LEU A 685 25.04 18.58 18.22
C LEU A 685 26.08 18.51 19.35
N VAL A 686 25.63 18.58 20.61
CA VAL A 686 26.50 18.50 21.78
C VAL A 686 27.11 17.11 21.92
N GLU A 687 26.31 16.04 21.84
CA GLU A 687 26.83 14.66 21.93
C GLU A 687 27.81 14.35 20.80
N LYS A 688 27.55 14.88 19.60
CA LYS A 688 28.46 14.74 18.46
C LYS A 688 29.77 15.49 18.65
N TYR A 689 29.74 16.69 19.23
CA TYR A 689 30.95 17.40 19.63
C TYR A 689 31.80 16.55 20.59
N TRP A 690 31.18 15.97 21.62
CA TRP A 690 31.89 15.16 22.61
C TRP A 690 32.40 13.83 22.04
N SER A 691 31.66 13.22 21.12
CA SER A 691 32.10 12.03 20.39
C SER A 691 33.31 12.31 19.52
N LEU A 692 33.33 13.41 18.76
CA LEU A 692 34.50 13.79 17.95
C LEU A 692 35.68 14.22 18.84
N TYR A 693 35.41 14.90 19.95
CA TYR A 693 36.45 15.28 20.91
C TYR A 693 37.14 14.07 21.54
N SER A 694 36.39 13.03 21.91
CA SER A 694 36.97 11.82 22.51
C SER A 694 37.87 11.08 21.52
N ILE A 695 37.45 10.99 20.25
CA ILE A 695 38.27 10.44 19.16
C ILE A 695 39.54 11.29 18.96
N TRP A 696 39.41 12.63 18.99
CA TRP A 696 40.53 13.56 18.82
C TRP A 696 41.58 13.39 19.93
N LYS A 697 41.11 13.30 21.18
CA LYS A 697 41.94 13.09 22.37
C LYS A 697 42.72 11.77 22.28
N MET A 698 42.08 10.70 21.79
CA MET A 698 42.75 9.41 21.57
C MET A 698 43.91 9.52 20.55
N TYR A 699 43.71 10.22 19.43
CA TYR A 699 44.76 10.43 18.42
C TYR A 699 45.91 11.32 18.90
N HIS A 700 45.62 12.34 19.73
CA HIS A 700 46.66 13.25 20.23
C HIS A 700 47.48 12.61 21.36
N ARG A 701 46.83 11.88 22.26
CA ARG A 701 47.54 11.17 23.35
C ARG A 701 48.45 10.05 22.83
N SER A 702 48.04 9.35 21.78
CA SER A 702 48.88 8.34 21.11
C SER A 702 50.06 8.94 20.32
N SER A 703 50.03 10.23 20.00
CA SER A 703 51.14 10.94 19.35
C SER A 703 52.17 11.45 20.37
N GLU A 704 51.79 11.71 21.62
CA GLU A 704 52.68 12.17 22.69
C GLU A 704 53.41 11.03 23.42
N GLU A 705 52.85 9.81 23.45
CA GLU A 705 53.46 8.62 24.11
C GLU A 705 54.50 7.87 23.21
N GLY A 706 54.87 8.41 22.04
CA GLY A 706 55.77 7.79 21.06
C GLY A 706 57.29 7.93 21.32
N GLY A 707 57.74 8.06 22.57
CA GLY A 707 59.16 8.07 22.96
C GLY A 707 59.55 6.80 23.73
N PRO A 708 60.76 6.21 23.56
CA PRO A 708 61.09 4.94 24.19
C PRO A 708 61.36 5.13 25.69
N GLY A 709 60.45 4.67 26.55
CA GLY A 709 60.67 4.69 27.99
C GLY A 709 59.57 4.06 28.86
N THR A 710 59.73 2.76 29.16
CA THR A 710 59.24 2.01 30.35
C THR A 710 57.73 1.94 30.67
N PRO A 711 57.19 0.75 31.00
CA PRO A 711 55.77 0.59 31.31
C PRO A 711 55.51 1.03 32.75
N VAL A 712 54.88 2.19 32.94
CA VAL A 712 54.27 2.54 34.23
C VAL A 712 52.82 2.09 34.20
N LYS A 713 52.53 1.09 35.05
CA LYS A 713 51.19 0.62 35.36
C LYS A 713 50.51 1.71 36.22
N MET A 714 49.51 2.40 35.66
CA MET A 714 48.60 3.25 36.42
C MET A 714 47.18 2.78 36.15
N GLU A 715 46.64 2.00 37.09
CA GLU A 715 45.20 1.93 37.34
C GLU A 715 44.77 3.33 37.78
N GLY A 716 44.01 4.02 36.93
CA GLY A 716 43.47 5.34 37.18
C GLY A 716 42.14 5.49 36.46
N ASP A 717 41.11 5.82 37.22
CA ASP A 717 39.71 5.95 36.81
C ASP A 717 39.52 6.66 35.46
N ALA A 718 38.77 6.02 34.57
CA ALA A 718 38.38 6.59 33.27
C ALA A 718 37.40 7.79 33.39
N HIS A 719 37.05 8.22 34.61
CA HIS A 719 36.08 9.28 34.87
C HIS A 719 36.65 10.69 35.01
N GLU A 720 37.97 10.89 35.22
CA GLU A 720 38.57 12.23 35.33
C GLU A 720 38.86 12.92 33.98
N GLY A 721 38.68 12.22 32.84
CA GLY A 721 39.15 12.69 31.53
C GLY A 721 38.22 13.65 30.74
N LEU A 722 36.98 13.87 31.19
CA LEU A 722 36.00 14.75 30.53
C LEU A 722 36.24 16.24 30.82
N ASP A 723 36.94 16.57 31.91
CA ASP A 723 37.06 17.94 32.43
C ASP A 723 38.15 18.81 31.75
N ASP A 724 39.15 18.22 31.08
CA ASP A 724 40.24 19.01 30.43
C ASP A 724 39.73 19.95 29.31
N ALA A 725 38.70 19.53 28.54
CA ALA A 725 38.13 20.35 27.46
C ALA A 725 37.15 21.42 27.97
N ALA A 726 36.49 21.16 29.10
CA ALA A 726 35.66 22.15 29.78
C ALA A 726 36.51 23.32 30.30
N GLN A 727 37.84 23.14 30.44
CA GLN A 727 38.76 24.16 30.94
C GLN A 727 39.61 24.86 29.85
N SER A 728 39.73 24.34 28.62
CA SER A 728 40.75 24.82 27.66
C SER A 728 40.34 25.94 26.67
N ASP A 729 39.06 26.06 26.26
CA ASP A 729 38.62 27.05 25.23
C ASP A 729 37.13 27.44 25.38
N TYR A 730 36.72 28.63 24.88
CA TYR A 730 35.35 29.17 24.97
C TYR A 730 34.29 28.24 24.35
N ILE A 731 34.62 27.61 23.22
CA ILE A 731 33.71 26.66 22.55
C ILE A 731 33.47 25.43 23.45
N GLY A 732 34.53 24.88 24.06
CA GLY A 732 34.44 23.73 24.96
C GLY A 732 33.59 24.04 26.20
N LYS A 733 33.79 25.21 26.81
CA LYS A 733 32.95 25.70 27.93
C LYS A 733 31.48 25.80 27.54
N THR A 734 31.20 26.37 26.36
CA THR A 734 29.81 26.51 25.88
C THR A 734 29.16 25.14 25.63
N MET A 735 29.87 24.19 25.01
CA MET A 735 29.34 22.85 24.75
C MET A 735 29.11 22.05 26.04
N ALA A 736 29.96 22.23 27.06
CA ALA A 736 29.78 21.61 28.38
C ALA A 736 28.55 22.20 29.10
N GLU A 737 28.39 23.52 29.04
CA GLU A 737 27.24 24.19 29.64
C GLU A 737 25.93 23.84 28.93
N GLU A 738 25.93 23.79 27.59
CA GLU A 738 24.76 23.36 26.83
C GLU A 738 24.30 21.96 27.22
N ARG A 739 25.23 21.04 27.50
CA ARG A 739 24.89 19.69 27.93
C ARG A 739 24.06 19.70 29.22
N ARG A 740 24.33 20.63 30.14
CA ARG A 740 23.55 20.83 31.37
C ARG A 740 22.23 21.54 31.09
N LEU A 741 22.27 22.59 30.26
CA LEU A 741 21.08 23.37 29.90
C LEU A 741 20.02 22.52 29.18
N VAL A 742 20.42 21.61 28.29
CA VAL A 742 19.50 20.69 27.60
C VAL A 742 18.68 19.86 28.60
N VAL A 743 19.29 19.38 29.69
CA VAL A 743 18.55 18.63 30.73
C VAL A 743 17.58 19.53 31.49
N GLY A 744 17.99 20.77 31.79
CA GLY A 744 17.12 21.76 32.45
C GLY A 744 15.93 22.17 31.58
N ASP A 745 16.18 22.47 30.30
CA ASP A 745 15.17 22.87 29.33
C ASP A 745 14.18 21.72 29.03
N LEU A 746 14.65 20.46 29.04
CA LEU A 746 13.78 19.29 28.96
C LEU A 746 12.75 19.28 30.09
N PHE A 747 13.19 19.55 31.31
CA PHE A 747 12.33 19.56 32.48
C PHE A 747 11.30 20.68 32.44
N VAL A 748 11.69 21.87 31.96
CA VAL A 748 10.77 22.99 31.73
C VAL A 748 9.72 22.62 30.69
N LEU A 749 10.14 21.99 29.59
CA LEU A 749 9.26 21.55 28.51
C LEU A 749 8.21 20.53 28.99
N LEU A 750 8.65 19.49 29.71
CA LEU A 750 7.76 18.46 30.27
C LEU A 750 6.76 19.02 31.29
N ARG A 751 7.08 20.13 31.96
CA ARG A 751 6.16 20.82 32.89
C ARG A 751 5.19 21.76 32.19
N SER A 752 5.55 22.28 31.02
CA SER A 752 4.81 23.34 30.33
C SER A 752 3.87 22.81 29.26
N VAL A 753 4.14 21.62 28.72
CA VAL A 753 3.36 21.00 27.64
C VAL A 753 2.54 19.83 28.18
N ASN A 754 1.28 19.75 27.77
CA ASN A 754 0.39 18.64 28.14
C ASN A 754 0.77 17.36 27.37
N GLU A 755 1.03 16.27 28.10
CA GLU A 755 1.36 14.94 27.54
C GLU A 755 0.32 14.43 26.54
N VAL A 756 -0.96 14.82 26.68
CA VAL A 756 -2.04 14.42 25.76
C VAL A 756 -1.88 15.02 24.36
N ASN A 757 -1.23 16.18 24.26
CA ASN A 757 -0.97 16.90 23.02
C ASN A 757 0.40 16.55 22.43
N MET A 758 1.18 15.70 23.09
CA MET A 758 2.39 15.13 22.52
C MET A 758 2.04 13.90 21.71
N GLU A 759 2.59 13.81 20.50
CA GLU A 759 2.61 12.55 19.78
C GLU A 759 3.38 11.51 20.61
N PRO A 760 2.89 10.26 20.78
CA PRO A 760 3.57 9.25 21.57
C PRO A 760 4.85 8.83 20.86
N ASN A 761 5.92 9.51 21.25
CA ASN A 761 7.27 9.22 20.86
C ASN A 761 7.76 7.99 21.61
N GLY A 762 7.39 6.80 21.15
CA GLY A 762 7.76 5.53 21.80
C GLY A 762 9.28 5.28 21.92
N ALA A 763 10.12 6.07 21.25
CA ALA A 763 11.58 5.97 21.35
C ALA A 763 12.27 7.21 21.95
N SER A 764 11.63 8.39 21.99
CA SER A 764 12.37 9.65 22.16
C SER A 764 12.71 10.01 23.62
N PHE A 765 12.23 9.27 24.62
CA PHE A 765 12.49 9.56 26.04
C PHE A 765 13.25 8.46 26.79
N VAL A 766 13.63 7.36 26.13
CA VAL A 766 14.31 6.23 26.80
C VAL A 766 15.85 6.34 26.71
N CYS A 767 16.39 7.25 25.90
CA CYS A 767 17.85 7.45 25.81
C CYS A 767 18.34 8.59 26.73
N PHE A 768 17.90 8.59 27.99
CA PHE A 768 18.62 9.24 29.08
C PHE A 768 18.77 8.21 30.20
N SER A 769 19.54 7.15 29.95
CA SER A 769 20.09 6.39 31.06
C SER A 769 21.39 7.10 31.46
N PRO A 770 21.52 7.56 32.72
CA PRO A 770 22.85 7.73 33.27
C PRO A 770 23.50 6.35 33.18
N THR A 771 24.70 6.28 32.62
CA THR A 771 25.58 5.15 32.87
C THR A 771 25.71 5.04 34.39
N SER A 772 25.05 4.05 35.01
CA SER A 772 25.27 3.78 36.43
C SER A 772 26.72 3.35 36.59
N PRO A 773 27.43 3.86 37.61
CA PRO A 773 28.75 3.35 37.93
C PRO A 773 28.58 1.91 38.41
N SER A 774 29.08 0.96 37.63
CA SER A 774 29.34 -0.37 38.16
C SER A 774 30.42 -0.24 39.22
N GLY A 775 30.07 -0.52 40.46
CA GLY A 775 31.02 -0.89 41.50
C GLY A 775 30.35 -1.82 42.49
N PRO A 776 31.13 -2.51 43.33
CA PRO A 776 32.49 -3.02 43.14
C PRO A 776 32.53 -4.37 42.39
#